data_AF-A0AAX6MUC3-F1
#
_entry.id   AF-A0AAX6MUC3-F1
#
_cell.length_a   1.000
_cell.length_b   1.000
_cell.length_c   1.000
_cell.angle_alpha   90.00
_cell.angle_beta   90.00
_cell.angle_gamma   90.00
#
_symmetry.space_group_name_H-M   'P 1'
#
loop_
_entity.id
_entity.type
_entity.pdbx_description
1 polymer ?
#
loop_
_entity_poly.entity_id
_entity_poly.type
_entity_poly.pdbx_seq_one_letter_code
_entity_poly.pdbx_strand_id
1 'polypeptide(L)'
;MDPFAAIGLAGNIIAFVDFGFRLISTAKNIYNSKSGTNANNEDLYSMTEQLQQLTIELKVARPIGSSSQQDRRLYDVAIECENVSVELSKLLDKLKTKDPRSKRQALKAAARNWRKSDQKLELEKRLDRCKQQLSLELLSSMKTELLKRLSKLDGYSQTSENELRSLARNVESLRQGSNVYFLSVDALDQIRSLVQLSDEAISKVCQNRVLGALRFQSMGERFEDIGEVHTKTFDWIFDDKDIHTTRSEDFFVDSVSTDDGTRSSINGSGVADGADSIQESLESLESLEEGPSHNSSFACHISDASLTAESNESVISLLESQPEPWRSSSAMFNTKKIPESARQVIFKARDSFITWLESGSGVFHVSGKPGSGKSTLMKYLVQHPKTKDHLGIWANGKNLVVGRFFFWKPGSDLQKNVKGLIRGLLHCVLSQCPELIQLVFPEQWESSKQRENIHIEHHESRLAFERLIENQPYKQNKFVFFIDGLDEFEGHHADLARQIIKWTHGIQSVKFCISSREWPVFQDIFKDCLRIRLHELTRSDIRRFVGDRLCEMNFNLLMSKDGNMNDDNDESSSSIYEITRLKEDIVEGSDGVFLWVSLVLRHIENGIANGDRIQDLMKIVKSLPTELEPTTSPIGKAGD
;
A
#
# COMPACT_ATOMS: atom_id res chain seq x y z
N MET A 1 -32.43 -0.12 13.66
CA MET A 1 -31.69 -1.11 14.46
C MET A 1 -30.25 -1.09 13.97
N ASP A 2 -29.26 -1.48 14.77
CA ASP A 2 -27.93 -1.72 14.19
C ASP A 2 -28.00 -2.97 13.28
N PRO A 3 -27.43 -2.97 12.06
CA PRO A 3 -27.58 -4.07 11.10
C PRO A 3 -27.09 -5.41 11.65
N PHE A 4 -26.12 -5.42 12.57
CA PHE A 4 -25.67 -6.65 13.23
C PHE A 4 -26.75 -7.23 14.14
N ALA A 5 -27.52 -6.39 14.83
CA ALA A 5 -28.69 -6.82 15.59
C ALA A 5 -29.84 -7.28 14.67
N ALA A 6 -29.98 -6.70 13.47
CA ALA A 6 -31.00 -7.11 12.50
C ALA A 6 -30.69 -8.49 11.90
N ILE A 7 -29.42 -8.74 11.56
CA ILE A 7 -28.89 -10.05 11.18
C ILE A 7 -29.17 -11.07 12.28
N GLY A 8 -28.90 -10.72 13.55
CA GLY A 8 -29.16 -11.60 14.69
C GLY A 8 -30.63 -11.93 14.89
N LEU A 9 -31.50 -10.93 14.83
CA LEU A 9 -32.94 -11.13 14.94
C LEU A 9 -33.45 -12.03 13.79
N ALA A 10 -32.99 -11.80 12.56
CA ALA A 10 -33.34 -12.64 11.42
C ALA A 10 -32.88 -14.09 11.59
N GLY A 11 -31.65 -14.31 12.09
CA GLY A 11 -31.14 -15.65 12.42
C GLY A 11 -32.00 -16.37 13.46
N ASN A 12 -32.42 -15.66 14.53
CA ASN A 12 -33.28 -16.21 15.56
C ASN A 12 -34.67 -16.56 15.03
N ILE A 13 -35.25 -15.73 14.13
CA ILE A 13 -36.52 -16.03 13.47
C ILE A 13 -36.39 -17.27 12.59
N ILE A 14 -35.31 -17.41 11.82
CA ILE A 14 -35.07 -18.59 10.96
C ILE A 14 -35.00 -19.86 11.82
N ALA A 15 -34.20 -19.85 12.89
CA ALA A 15 -34.07 -20.97 13.79
C ALA A 15 -35.42 -21.35 14.43
N PHE A 16 -36.19 -20.36 14.86
CA PHE A 16 -37.53 -20.58 15.42
C PHE A 16 -38.50 -21.21 14.42
N VAL A 17 -38.56 -20.67 13.20
CA VAL A 17 -39.50 -21.15 12.17
C VAL A 17 -39.14 -22.58 11.75
N ASP A 18 -37.86 -22.90 11.53
CA ASP A 18 -37.41 -24.27 11.25
C ASP A 18 -37.80 -25.22 12.38
N PHE A 19 -37.47 -24.86 13.62
CA PHE A 19 -37.83 -25.65 14.79
C PHE A 19 -39.34 -25.87 14.89
N GLY A 20 -40.15 -24.84 14.63
CA GLY A 20 -41.61 -24.92 14.58
C GLY A 20 -42.10 -25.96 13.57
N PHE A 21 -41.59 -25.95 12.34
CA PHE A 21 -41.94 -26.97 11.33
C PHE A 21 -41.46 -28.37 11.71
N ARG A 22 -40.25 -28.52 12.25
CA ARG A 22 -39.72 -29.81 12.73
C ARG A 22 -40.54 -30.37 13.88
N LEU A 23 -40.97 -29.53 14.82
CA LEU A 23 -41.84 -29.90 15.93
C LEU A 23 -43.19 -30.42 15.42
N ILE A 24 -43.81 -29.69 14.49
CA ILE A 24 -45.07 -30.10 13.85
C ILE A 24 -44.88 -31.42 13.06
N SER A 25 -43.80 -31.57 12.31
CA SER A 25 -43.51 -32.82 11.59
C SER A 25 -43.26 -34.02 12.52
N THR A 26 -42.53 -33.80 13.63
CA THR A 26 -42.22 -34.85 14.61
C THR A 26 -43.48 -35.31 15.33
N ALA A 27 -44.33 -34.37 15.75
CA ALA A 27 -45.62 -34.71 16.34
C ALA A 27 -46.53 -35.49 15.36
N LYS A 28 -46.38 -35.30 14.03
CA LYS A 28 -47.04 -36.12 13.00
C LYS A 28 -46.47 -37.54 12.92
N ASN A 29 -45.16 -37.70 13.06
CA ASN A 29 -44.48 -39.00 12.96
C ASN A 29 -44.66 -39.88 14.22
N ILE A 30 -44.75 -39.26 15.40
CA ILE A 30 -45.09 -39.94 16.68
C ILE A 30 -46.45 -40.65 16.57
N TYR A 31 -47.39 -40.11 15.76
CA TYR A 31 -48.70 -40.73 15.49
C TYR A 31 -48.64 -41.93 14.52
N ASN A 32 -47.78 -41.88 13.49
CA ASN A 32 -47.72 -42.90 12.44
C ASN A 32 -46.90 -44.14 12.83
N SER A 33 -46.08 -44.06 13.88
CA SER A 33 -45.20 -45.15 14.31
C SER A 33 -46.00 -46.27 15.00
N LYS A 34 -46.03 -47.45 14.38
CA LYS A 34 -46.73 -48.66 14.90
C LYS A 34 -46.02 -49.31 16.10
N SER A 35 -44.77 -48.98 16.37
CA SER A 35 -43.97 -49.50 17.49
C SER A 35 -43.84 -48.44 18.58
N GLY A 36 -44.26 -48.77 19.79
CA GLY A 36 -44.07 -47.89 20.95
C GLY A 36 -42.72 -48.14 21.60
N THR A 37 -41.73 -47.32 21.28
CA THR A 37 -40.46 -47.25 21.98
C THR A 37 -40.46 -46.08 22.97
N ASN A 38 -39.83 -46.29 24.13
CA ASN A 38 -39.81 -45.42 25.31
C ASN A 38 -39.11 -44.04 25.13
N ALA A 39 -38.71 -43.64 23.92
CA ALA A 39 -37.96 -42.39 23.66
C ALA A 39 -38.85 -41.12 23.59
N ASN A 40 -40.15 -41.26 23.33
CA ASN A 40 -40.99 -40.14 22.91
C ASN A 40 -41.27 -39.06 23.98
N ASN A 41 -41.16 -39.36 25.28
CA ASN A 41 -41.42 -38.35 26.31
C ASN A 41 -40.21 -37.45 26.56
N GLU A 42 -39.01 -38.04 26.58
CA GLU A 42 -37.74 -37.33 26.78
C GLU A 42 -37.49 -36.34 25.63
N ASP A 43 -37.81 -36.76 24.40
CA ASP A 43 -37.79 -35.91 23.20
C ASP A 43 -38.77 -34.71 23.29
N LEU A 44 -39.98 -34.90 23.84
CA LEU A 44 -40.96 -33.81 23.99
C LEU A 44 -40.56 -32.82 25.09
N TYR A 45 -39.90 -33.29 26.17
CA TYR A 45 -39.33 -32.41 27.19
C TYR A 45 -38.17 -31.59 26.60
N SER A 46 -37.24 -32.24 25.90
CA SER A 46 -36.12 -31.57 25.21
C SER A 46 -36.59 -30.56 24.16
N MET A 47 -37.61 -30.90 23.37
CA MET A 47 -38.21 -29.98 22.41
C MET A 47 -38.88 -28.77 23.08
N THR A 48 -39.44 -28.92 24.28
CA THR A 48 -40.01 -27.76 24.98
C THR A 48 -38.94 -26.82 25.49
N GLU A 49 -37.82 -27.38 25.98
CA GLU A 49 -36.69 -26.59 26.44
C GLU A 49 -36.07 -25.80 25.28
N GLN A 50 -35.90 -26.42 24.12
CA GLN A 50 -35.44 -25.74 22.89
C GLN A 50 -36.42 -24.66 22.42
N LEU A 51 -37.73 -24.91 22.45
CA LEU A 51 -38.74 -23.90 22.10
C LEU A 51 -38.65 -22.68 23.03
N GLN A 52 -38.52 -22.91 24.34
CA GLN A 52 -38.41 -21.84 25.33
C GLN A 52 -37.13 -21.03 25.14
N GLN A 53 -36.01 -21.69 24.83
CA GLN A 53 -34.75 -21.02 24.55
C GLN A 53 -34.85 -20.09 23.33
N LEU A 54 -35.37 -20.59 22.21
CA LEU A 54 -35.54 -19.77 20.99
C LEU A 54 -36.51 -18.60 21.21
N THR A 55 -37.57 -18.80 22.01
CA THR A 55 -38.49 -17.70 22.40
C THR A 55 -37.78 -16.64 23.24
N ILE A 56 -36.86 -17.01 24.13
CA ILE A 56 -36.07 -16.05 24.92
C ILE A 56 -35.13 -15.27 24.00
N GLU A 57 -34.45 -15.94 23.08
CA GLU A 57 -33.52 -15.31 22.13
C GLU A 57 -34.23 -14.31 21.20
N LEU A 58 -35.48 -14.60 20.79
CA LEU A 58 -36.33 -13.65 20.06
C LEU A 58 -36.68 -12.40 20.89
N LYS A 59 -36.83 -12.53 22.21
CA LYS A 59 -37.14 -11.41 23.13
C LYS A 59 -35.93 -10.54 23.43
N VAL A 60 -34.78 -11.15 23.64
CA VAL A 60 -33.52 -10.46 24.01
C VAL A 60 -33.00 -9.61 22.85
N ALA A 61 -33.23 -10.02 21.60
CA ALA A 61 -32.80 -9.29 20.41
C ALA A 61 -33.59 -7.97 20.15
N ARG A 62 -34.46 -7.53 21.07
CA ARG A 62 -35.30 -6.34 20.93
C ARG A 62 -34.63 -5.10 21.57
N PRO A 63 -34.22 -4.07 20.81
CA PRO A 63 -33.72 -2.81 21.35
C PRO A 63 -34.88 -1.97 21.91
N ILE A 64 -34.61 -1.30 23.03
CA ILE A 64 -35.52 -0.37 23.69
C ILE A 64 -35.27 1.02 23.08
N GLY A 65 -36.02 1.42 22.04
CA GLY A 65 -35.94 2.78 21.49
C GLY A 65 -36.22 2.89 19.98
N SER A 66 -36.74 4.05 19.58
CA SER A 66 -37.28 4.38 18.25
C SER A 66 -36.39 3.96 17.08
N SER A 67 -36.87 2.97 16.32
CA SER A 67 -36.21 2.45 15.13
C SER A 67 -37.05 2.74 13.87
N SER A 68 -36.39 2.78 12.71
CA SER A 68 -36.95 3.18 11.41
C SER A 68 -38.22 2.39 11.02
N GLN A 69 -39.00 2.91 10.05
CA GLN A 69 -40.23 2.26 9.56
C GLN A 69 -40.02 0.83 9.03
N GLN A 70 -38.78 0.49 8.66
CA GLN A 70 -38.36 -0.82 8.15
C GLN A 70 -38.01 -1.80 9.29
N ASP A 71 -37.41 -1.32 10.38
CA ASP A 71 -37.16 -2.13 11.57
C ASP A 71 -38.46 -2.72 12.14
N ARG A 72 -39.58 -1.98 12.02
CA ARG A 72 -40.92 -2.45 12.45
C ARG A 72 -41.32 -3.79 11.83
N ARG A 73 -41.04 -4.03 10.55
CA ARG A 73 -41.54 -5.23 9.85
C ARG A 73 -40.85 -6.50 10.30
N LEU A 74 -39.53 -6.46 10.53
CA LEU A 74 -38.79 -7.59 11.09
C LEU A 74 -39.22 -7.88 12.53
N TYR A 75 -39.53 -6.84 13.32
CA TYR A 75 -40.14 -7.03 14.64
C TYR A 75 -41.53 -7.62 14.56
N ASP A 76 -42.35 -7.22 13.60
CA ASP A 76 -43.70 -7.77 13.44
C ASP A 76 -43.64 -9.28 13.21
N VAL A 77 -42.68 -9.75 12.41
CA VAL A 77 -42.41 -11.19 12.23
C VAL A 77 -41.94 -11.85 13.53
N ALA A 78 -41.04 -11.20 14.30
CA ALA A 78 -40.57 -11.73 15.58
C ALA A 78 -41.71 -11.85 16.62
N ILE A 79 -42.60 -10.85 16.67
CA ILE A 79 -43.80 -10.85 17.54
C ILE A 79 -44.71 -12.00 17.15
N GLU A 80 -44.93 -12.21 15.84
CA GLU A 80 -45.77 -13.30 15.38
C GLU A 80 -45.16 -14.66 15.71
N CYS A 81 -43.84 -14.81 15.63
CA CYS A 81 -43.13 -16.00 16.09
C CYS A 81 -43.29 -16.21 17.61
N GLU A 82 -43.22 -15.15 18.41
CA GLU A 82 -43.50 -15.24 19.85
C GLU A 82 -44.93 -15.74 20.12
N ASN A 83 -45.93 -15.19 19.42
CA ASN A 83 -47.33 -15.61 19.56
C ASN A 83 -47.50 -17.10 19.20
N VAL A 84 -46.90 -17.51 18.08
CA VAL A 84 -46.88 -18.92 17.66
C VAL A 84 -46.18 -19.81 18.70
N SER A 85 -45.11 -19.32 19.34
CA SER A 85 -44.38 -20.08 20.37
C SER A 85 -45.23 -20.36 21.61
N VAL A 86 -46.07 -19.41 22.02
CA VAL A 86 -46.99 -19.57 23.15
C VAL A 86 -48.05 -20.62 22.84
N GLU A 87 -48.55 -20.65 21.61
CA GLU A 87 -49.52 -21.65 21.17
C GLU A 87 -48.89 -23.04 21.03
N LEU A 88 -47.69 -23.14 20.44
CA LEU A 88 -46.93 -24.39 20.37
C LEU A 88 -46.62 -24.94 21.77
N SER A 89 -46.28 -24.08 22.74
CA SER A 89 -46.04 -24.47 24.13
C SER A 89 -47.31 -25.02 24.79
N LYS A 90 -48.45 -24.33 24.65
CA LYS A 90 -49.75 -24.81 25.17
C LYS A 90 -50.15 -26.16 24.58
N LEU A 91 -49.77 -26.43 23.33
CA LEU A 91 -50.02 -27.71 22.67
C LEU A 91 -49.06 -28.80 23.15
N LEU A 92 -47.77 -28.50 23.32
CA LEU A 92 -46.77 -29.39 23.92
C LEU A 92 -47.15 -29.79 25.36
N ASP A 93 -47.65 -28.85 26.16
CA ASP A 93 -48.08 -29.12 27.53
C ASP A 93 -49.30 -30.05 27.60
N LYS A 94 -50.21 -30.00 26.61
CA LYS A 94 -51.31 -30.96 26.48
C LYS A 94 -50.83 -32.37 26.10
N LEU A 95 -49.66 -32.48 25.46
CA LEU A 95 -49.04 -33.76 25.09
C LEU A 95 -48.21 -34.34 26.25
N LYS A 96 -47.71 -33.51 27.17
CA LYS A 96 -47.02 -33.91 28.40
C LYS A 96 -48.00 -34.44 29.45
N THR A 97 -48.25 -35.74 29.45
CA THR A 97 -49.11 -36.38 30.46
C THR A 97 -48.37 -36.55 31.80
N LYS A 98 -48.99 -36.12 32.91
CA LYS A 98 -48.40 -36.19 34.28
C LYS A 98 -48.52 -37.58 34.95
N ASP A 99 -49.24 -38.53 34.37
CA ASP A 99 -49.56 -39.81 35.02
C ASP A 99 -48.83 -41.01 34.37
N PRO A 100 -47.98 -41.76 35.10
CA PRO A 100 -47.21 -42.91 34.61
C PRO A 100 -47.99 -44.05 33.97
N ARG A 101 -49.27 -44.26 34.33
CA ARG A 101 -50.04 -45.44 33.90
C ARG A 101 -50.91 -45.22 32.65
N SER A 102 -51.10 -43.96 32.23
CA SER A 102 -51.95 -43.58 31.07
C SER A 102 -51.15 -43.02 29.87
N LYS A 103 -49.82 -42.99 29.98
CA LYS A 103 -48.86 -42.34 29.05
C LYS A 103 -49.13 -42.62 27.56
N ARG A 104 -49.48 -43.85 27.19
CA ARG A 104 -49.56 -44.26 25.78
C ARG A 104 -50.93 -43.94 25.13
N GLN A 105 -52.01 -44.03 25.90
CA GLN A 105 -53.36 -43.71 25.40
C GLN A 105 -53.62 -42.21 25.40
N ALA A 106 -53.20 -41.50 26.45
CA ALA A 106 -53.39 -40.06 26.56
C ALA A 106 -52.55 -39.28 25.54
N LEU A 107 -51.31 -39.71 25.27
CA LEU A 107 -50.45 -39.09 24.25
C LEU A 107 -50.95 -39.39 22.83
N LYS A 108 -51.43 -40.63 22.59
CA LYS A 108 -52.08 -41.00 21.32
C LYS A 108 -53.40 -40.25 21.12
N ALA A 109 -54.18 -40.00 22.17
CA ALA A 109 -55.42 -39.23 22.12
C ALA A 109 -55.16 -37.74 21.90
N ALA A 110 -54.18 -37.15 22.60
CA ALA A 110 -53.78 -35.77 22.44
C ALA A 110 -53.18 -35.50 21.05
N ALA A 111 -52.33 -36.39 20.52
CA ALA A 111 -51.84 -36.33 19.15
C ALA A 111 -52.96 -36.50 18.10
N ARG A 112 -53.98 -37.34 18.39
CA ARG A 112 -55.16 -37.53 17.52
C ARG A 112 -56.08 -36.31 17.51
N ASN A 113 -56.27 -35.67 18.67
CA ASN A 113 -56.99 -34.40 18.80
C ASN A 113 -56.25 -33.28 18.06
N TRP A 114 -54.92 -33.26 18.14
CA TRP A 114 -54.10 -32.29 17.44
C TRP A 114 -54.16 -32.46 15.91
N ARG A 115 -54.18 -33.70 15.38
CA ARG A 115 -54.36 -33.96 13.94
C ARG A 115 -55.71 -33.50 13.39
N LYS A 116 -56.77 -33.55 14.19
CA LYS A 116 -58.13 -33.14 13.80
C LYS A 116 -58.40 -31.64 14.04
N SER A 117 -57.48 -30.93 14.66
CA SER A 117 -57.67 -29.54 15.04
C SER A 117 -57.31 -28.61 13.88
N ASP A 118 -58.25 -27.75 13.50
CA ASP A 118 -58.00 -26.63 12.58
C ASP A 118 -56.84 -25.72 13.08
N GLN A 119 -56.58 -25.73 14.40
CA GLN A 119 -55.46 -25.00 15.02
C GLN A 119 -54.10 -25.45 14.47
N LYS A 120 -53.95 -26.72 14.07
CA LYS A 120 -52.69 -27.20 13.49
C LYS A 120 -52.46 -26.59 12.10
N LEU A 121 -53.46 -26.67 11.24
CA LEU A 121 -53.38 -26.12 9.88
C LEU A 121 -53.18 -24.60 9.94
N GLU A 122 -53.77 -23.93 10.92
CA GLU A 122 -53.58 -22.51 11.17
C GLU A 122 -52.15 -22.19 11.64
N LEU A 123 -51.56 -22.98 12.54
CA LEU A 123 -50.16 -22.81 12.96
C LEU A 123 -49.18 -23.04 11.80
N GLU A 124 -49.40 -24.07 10.97
CA GLU A 124 -48.60 -24.30 9.75
C GLU A 124 -48.71 -23.09 8.80
N LYS A 125 -49.92 -22.56 8.57
CA LYS A 125 -50.15 -21.37 7.74
C LYS A 125 -49.49 -20.11 8.30
N ARG A 126 -49.52 -19.92 9.62
CA ARG A 126 -48.90 -18.76 10.29
C ARG A 126 -47.38 -18.84 10.23
N LEU A 127 -46.79 -20.02 10.48
CA LEU A 127 -45.35 -20.24 10.28
C LEU A 127 -44.94 -20.01 8.82
N ASP A 128 -45.76 -20.44 7.86
CA ASP A 128 -45.49 -20.21 6.42
C ASP A 128 -45.65 -18.72 6.03
N ARG A 129 -46.54 -17.98 6.70
CA ARG A 129 -46.65 -16.53 6.56
C ARG A 129 -45.44 -15.80 7.15
N CYS A 130 -45.00 -16.18 8.36
CA CYS A 130 -43.79 -15.65 8.98
C CYS A 130 -42.59 -15.85 8.07
N LYS A 131 -42.48 -17.02 7.44
CA LYS A 131 -41.47 -17.30 6.43
C LYS A 131 -41.55 -16.35 5.25
N GLN A 132 -42.70 -16.25 4.59
CA GLN A 132 -42.84 -15.43 3.38
C GLN A 132 -42.51 -13.96 3.67
N GLN A 133 -42.96 -13.45 4.81
CA GLN A 133 -42.64 -12.09 5.26
C GLN A 133 -41.15 -11.94 5.57
N LEU A 134 -40.55 -12.89 6.28
CA LEU A 134 -39.11 -12.89 6.56
C LEU A 134 -38.30 -12.88 5.25
N SER A 135 -38.64 -13.73 4.29
CA SER A 135 -37.96 -13.79 2.99
C SER A 135 -38.00 -12.43 2.28
N LEU A 136 -39.18 -11.78 2.20
CA LEU A 136 -39.36 -10.49 1.53
C LEU A 136 -38.63 -9.33 2.24
N GLU A 137 -38.55 -9.37 3.57
CA GLU A 137 -37.87 -8.33 4.35
C GLU A 137 -36.34 -8.52 4.33
N LEU A 138 -35.84 -9.76 4.38
CA LEU A 138 -34.43 -10.10 4.13
C LEU A 138 -34.00 -9.60 2.73
N LEU A 139 -34.84 -9.85 1.72
CA LEU A 139 -34.65 -9.47 0.31
C LEU A 139 -34.47 -7.96 0.08
N SER A 140 -35.28 -7.14 0.74
CA SER A 140 -35.37 -5.69 0.45
C SER A 140 -34.59 -4.81 1.42
N SER A 141 -34.50 -5.20 2.70
CA SER A 141 -33.92 -4.35 3.76
C SER A 141 -32.40 -4.50 3.88
N MET A 142 -31.88 -5.73 3.78
CA MET A 142 -30.49 -6.00 4.17
C MET A 142 -29.47 -5.69 3.08
N LYS A 143 -29.81 -5.90 1.81
CA LYS A 143 -28.96 -5.54 0.66
C LYS A 143 -28.63 -4.04 0.66
N THR A 144 -29.64 -3.21 0.88
CA THR A 144 -29.52 -1.75 0.80
C THR A 144 -28.73 -1.18 1.97
N GLU A 145 -28.94 -1.67 3.19
CA GLU A 145 -28.25 -1.17 4.39
C GLU A 145 -26.80 -1.67 4.49
N LEU A 146 -26.51 -2.91 4.07
CA LEU A 146 -25.14 -3.41 4.05
C LEU A 146 -24.31 -2.75 2.96
N LEU A 147 -24.83 -2.57 1.74
CA LEU A 147 -24.12 -1.81 0.69
C LEU A 147 -23.82 -0.37 1.14
N LYS A 148 -24.76 0.26 1.84
CA LYS A 148 -24.60 1.61 2.40
C LYS A 148 -23.59 1.70 3.55
N ARG A 149 -23.24 0.57 4.18
CA ARG A 149 -22.24 0.53 5.26
C ARG A 149 -20.90 -0.05 4.82
N LEU A 150 -20.86 -0.91 3.81
CA LEU A 150 -19.63 -1.27 3.10
C LEU A 150 -18.96 -0.02 2.52
N SER A 151 -19.75 0.92 1.98
CA SER A 151 -19.24 2.24 1.56
C SER A 151 -18.77 3.13 2.71
N LYS A 152 -19.06 2.78 3.97
CA LYS A 152 -18.59 3.46 5.18
C LYS A 152 -17.49 2.70 5.93
N LEU A 153 -17.06 1.52 5.44
CA LEU A 153 -16.05 0.67 6.11
C LEU A 153 -14.63 1.28 6.13
N ASP A 154 -14.38 2.35 5.37
CA ASP A 154 -13.11 3.11 5.46
C ASP A 154 -12.90 3.79 6.83
N GLY A 155 -13.94 3.88 7.68
CA GLY A 155 -13.90 4.62 8.95
C GLY A 155 -13.86 3.80 10.25
N TYR A 156 -13.96 2.47 10.22
CA TYR A 156 -14.23 1.65 11.43
C TYR A 156 -12.99 1.04 12.09
N SER A 157 -11.96 1.85 12.41
CA SER A 157 -10.88 1.40 13.31
C SER A 157 -11.38 1.13 14.76
N GLN A 158 -12.67 1.37 15.07
CA GLN A 158 -13.25 1.39 16.42
C GLN A 158 -14.55 0.57 16.58
N THR A 159 -14.80 -0.46 15.76
CA THR A 159 -15.97 -1.34 16.01
C THR A 159 -15.82 -2.04 17.35
N SER A 160 -16.86 -1.98 18.19
CA SER A 160 -16.80 -2.49 19.57
C SER A 160 -16.72 -4.02 19.61
N GLU A 161 -16.07 -4.57 20.62
CA GLU A 161 -15.90 -6.01 20.90
C GLU A 161 -17.25 -6.73 20.91
N ASN A 162 -18.23 -6.10 21.53
CA ASN A 162 -19.58 -6.63 21.67
C ASN A 162 -20.33 -6.68 20.32
N GLU A 163 -20.11 -5.70 19.45
CA GLU A 163 -20.74 -5.66 18.12
C GLU A 163 -20.18 -6.75 17.22
N LEU A 164 -18.87 -6.98 17.27
CA LEU A 164 -18.19 -7.99 16.48
C LEU A 164 -18.49 -9.42 16.97
N ARG A 165 -18.54 -9.62 18.29
CA ARG A 165 -19.00 -10.89 18.88
C ARG A 165 -20.48 -11.16 18.63
N SER A 166 -21.31 -10.12 18.58
CA SER A 166 -22.72 -10.24 18.19
C SER A 166 -22.79 -10.68 16.72
N LEU A 167 -22.07 -10.00 15.83
CA LEU A 167 -22.01 -10.32 14.41
C LEU A 167 -21.55 -11.76 14.16
N ALA A 168 -20.40 -12.17 14.72
CA ALA A 168 -19.87 -13.52 14.53
C ALA A 168 -20.86 -14.60 14.99
N ARG A 169 -21.54 -14.40 16.12
CA ARG A 169 -22.60 -15.33 16.58
C ARG A 169 -23.79 -15.35 15.63
N ASN A 170 -24.25 -14.19 15.18
CA ASN A 170 -25.42 -14.06 14.32
C ASN A 170 -25.18 -14.67 12.93
N VAL A 171 -23.96 -14.53 12.41
CA VAL A 171 -23.51 -15.16 11.15
C VAL A 171 -23.47 -16.67 11.28
N GLU A 172 -22.99 -17.20 12.41
CA GLU A 172 -23.00 -18.63 12.68
C GLU A 172 -24.42 -19.18 12.80
N SER A 173 -25.34 -18.47 13.47
CA SER A 173 -26.76 -18.84 13.52
C SER A 173 -27.39 -18.87 12.12
N LEU A 174 -27.06 -17.92 11.25
CA LEU A 174 -27.51 -17.92 9.85
C LEU A 174 -26.92 -19.06 9.04
N ARG A 175 -25.63 -19.40 9.24
CA ARG A 175 -24.97 -20.55 8.61
C ARG A 175 -25.62 -21.87 8.99
N GLN A 176 -25.99 -22.03 10.25
CA GLN A 176 -26.67 -23.23 10.73
C GLN A 176 -28.12 -23.32 10.22
N GLY A 177 -28.84 -22.19 10.17
CA GLY A 177 -30.21 -22.11 9.66
C GLY A 177 -30.36 -22.19 8.13
N SER A 178 -29.30 -21.95 7.36
CA SER A 178 -29.34 -21.94 5.88
C SER A 178 -29.20 -23.32 5.23
N ASN A 179 -28.91 -24.38 6.00
CA ASN A 179 -28.89 -25.77 5.51
C ASN A 179 -30.29 -26.41 5.41
N VAL A 180 -31.36 -25.63 5.54
CA VAL A 180 -32.73 -26.14 5.66
C VAL A 180 -33.50 -25.99 4.34
N TYR A 181 -34.16 -27.08 3.91
CA TYR A 181 -35.02 -27.22 2.71
C TYR A 181 -36.22 -26.27 2.60
N PHE A 182 -36.32 -25.26 3.46
CA PHE A 182 -37.53 -24.48 3.65
C PHE A 182 -37.50 -23.14 2.92
N LEU A 183 -36.37 -22.43 2.83
CA LEU A 183 -36.28 -21.13 2.16
C LEU A 183 -36.26 -21.26 0.63
N SER A 184 -36.70 -20.23 -0.11
CA SER A 184 -36.56 -20.21 -1.58
C SER A 184 -35.09 -20.16 -1.96
N VAL A 185 -34.76 -20.63 -3.17
CA VAL A 185 -33.38 -20.59 -3.70
C VAL A 185 -32.82 -19.17 -3.66
N ASP A 186 -33.63 -18.17 -4.07
CA ASP A 186 -33.22 -16.76 -4.04
C ASP A 186 -32.92 -16.23 -2.62
N ALA A 187 -33.69 -16.68 -1.62
CA ALA A 187 -33.46 -16.28 -0.22
C ALA A 187 -32.21 -16.97 0.37
N LEU A 188 -31.94 -18.22 -0.03
CA LEU A 188 -30.74 -18.94 0.37
C LEU A 188 -29.47 -18.32 -0.22
N ASP A 189 -29.50 -17.96 -1.51
CA ASP A 189 -28.35 -17.31 -2.15
C ASP A 189 -28.07 -15.92 -1.57
N GLN A 190 -29.12 -15.22 -1.14
CA GLN A 190 -28.94 -13.95 -0.43
C GLN A 190 -28.39 -14.13 0.98
N ILE A 191 -28.85 -15.12 1.75
CA ILE A 191 -28.27 -15.42 3.06
C ILE A 191 -26.79 -15.81 2.91
N ARG A 192 -26.43 -16.61 1.89
CA ARG A 192 -25.02 -16.93 1.60
C ARG A 192 -24.21 -15.68 1.26
N SER A 193 -24.74 -14.80 0.42
CA SER A 193 -24.10 -13.52 0.10
C SER A 193 -23.92 -12.66 1.36
N LEU A 194 -24.93 -12.58 2.23
CA LEU A 194 -24.88 -11.82 3.48
C LEU A 194 -23.81 -12.37 4.44
N VAL A 195 -23.76 -13.70 4.58
CA VAL A 195 -22.75 -14.39 5.38
C VAL A 195 -21.35 -14.10 4.86
N GLN A 196 -21.12 -14.19 3.54
CA GLN A 196 -19.83 -13.86 2.92
C GLN A 196 -19.42 -12.41 3.19
N LEU A 197 -20.34 -11.46 3.00
CA LEU A 197 -20.08 -10.03 3.26
C LEU A 197 -19.76 -9.75 4.73
N SER A 198 -20.41 -10.46 5.64
CA SER A 198 -20.14 -10.33 7.08
C SER A 198 -18.78 -10.90 7.49
N ASP A 199 -18.33 -12.00 6.87
CA ASP A 199 -16.99 -12.55 7.11
C ASP A 199 -15.91 -11.59 6.60
N GLU A 200 -16.15 -10.94 5.45
CA GLU A 200 -15.25 -9.93 4.90
C GLU A 200 -15.14 -8.71 5.83
N ALA A 201 -16.27 -8.25 6.38
CA ALA A 201 -16.28 -7.17 7.37
C ALA A 201 -15.51 -7.55 8.66
N ILE A 202 -15.75 -8.75 9.20
CA ILE A 202 -15.02 -9.28 10.37
C ILE A 202 -13.52 -9.35 10.08
N SER A 203 -13.17 -9.88 8.90
CA SER A 203 -11.79 -9.99 8.45
C SER A 203 -11.13 -8.61 8.41
N LYS A 204 -11.78 -7.60 7.83
CA LYS A 204 -11.23 -6.24 7.75
C LYS A 204 -11.00 -5.61 9.11
N VAL A 205 -11.92 -5.80 10.06
CA VAL A 205 -11.71 -5.29 11.43
C VAL A 205 -10.56 -6.01 12.12
N CYS A 206 -10.46 -7.33 11.99
CA CYS A 206 -9.35 -8.12 12.53
C CYS A 206 -8.01 -7.65 11.96
N GLN A 207 -7.94 -7.43 10.64
CA GLN A 207 -6.76 -6.87 9.97
C GLN A 207 -6.38 -5.52 10.59
N ASN A 208 -7.33 -4.59 10.73
CA ASN A 208 -7.08 -3.26 11.30
C ASN A 208 -6.59 -3.33 12.75
N ARG A 209 -7.13 -4.24 13.58
CA ARG A 209 -6.69 -4.41 14.97
C ARG A 209 -5.26 -4.92 15.05
N VAL A 210 -4.88 -5.91 14.24
CA VAL A 210 -3.50 -6.42 14.20
C VAL A 210 -2.53 -5.38 13.64
N LEU A 211 -2.90 -4.68 12.56
CA LEU A 211 -2.10 -3.58 12.00
C LEU A 211 -1.94 -2.45 13.02
N GLY A 212 -3.02 -2.08 13.71
CA GLY A 212 -2.99 -1.10 14.80
C GLY A 212 -2.06 -1.51 15.93
N ALA A 213 -2.04 -2.79 16.30
CA ALA A 213 -1.13 -3.32 17.32
C ALA A 213 0.34 -3.31 16.88
N LEU A 214 0.64 -3.46 15.58
CA LEU A 214 2.01 -3.35 15.05
C LEU A 214 2.49 -1.90 14.97
N ARG A 215 1.58 -0.97 14.68
CA ARG A 215 1.86 0.45 14.50
C ARG A 215 2.42 1.06 15.79
N PHE A 216 3.43 1.91 15.65
CA PHE A 216 3.92 2.79 16.72
C PHE A 216 3.90 4.23 16.21
N GLN A 217 3.76 5.19 17.13
CA GLN A 217 3.43 6.59 16.83
C GLN A 217 4.38 7.21 15.78
N SER A 218 5.67 6.98 15.95
CA SER A 218 6.75 7.59 15.16
C SER A 218 7.15 6.79 13.90
N MET A 219 6.38 5.78 13.49
CA MET A 219 6.75 4.86 12.41
C MET A 219 6.98 5.53 11.04
N GLY A 220 6.25 6.62 10.76
CA GLY A 220 6.37 7.37 9.50
C GLY A 220 7.29 8.59 9.55
N GLU A 221 7.57 9.11 10.74
CA GLU A 221 8.16 10.45 10.94
C GLU A 221 9.47 10.64 10.17
N ARG A 222 10.41 9.70 10.29
CA ARG A 222 11.70 9.82 9.61
C ARG A 222 11.58 9.88 8.09
N PHE A 223 10.66 9.10 7.51
CA PHE A 223 10.49 9.11 6.06
C PHE A 223 9.84 10.41 5.55
N GLU A 224 8.93 10.96 6.34
CA GLU A 224 8.25 12.22 6.05
C GLU A 224 9.18 13.43 6.25
N ASP A 225 10.08 13.38 7.23
CA ASP A 225 11.11 14.39 7.52
C ASP A 225 12.16 14.54 6.42
N ILE A 226 12.45 13.47 5.66
CA ILE A 226 13.40 13.55 4.55
C ILE A 226 12.83 14.43 3.43
N GLY A 227 13.50 15.54 3.14
CA GLY A 227 13.13 16.45 2.06
C GLY A 227 13.07 15.77 0.69
N GLU A 228 12.27 16.36 -0.20
CA GLU A 228 12.17 15.88 -1.59
C GLU A 228 13.48 16.10 -2.36
N VAL A 229 13.70 15.25 -3.35
CA VAL A 229 14.89 15.31 -4.18
C VAL A 229 14.87 16.58 -5.06
N HIS A 230 16.02 17.24 -5.19
CA HIS A 230 16.16 18.35 -6.13
C HIS A 230 16.01 17.88 -7.59
N THR A 231 15.43 18.71 -8.45
CA THR A 231 15.16 18.41 -9.87
C THR A 231 16.32 17.71 -10.58
N LYS A 232 15.98 16.62 -11.30
CA LYS A 232 16.87 15.72 -12.07
C LYS A 232 17.95 14.98 -11.27
N THR A 233 17.96 15.08 -9.93
CA THR A 233 18.99 14.44 -9.10
C THR A 233 18.69 12.95 -8.95
N PHE A 234 19.72 12.12 -9.14
CA PHE A 234 19.64 10.65 -9.21
C PHE A 234 19.02 10.06 -10.49
N ASP A 235 18.64 10.88 -11.48
CA ASP A 235 18.08 10.38 -12.75
C ASP A 235 19.05 9.43 -13.47
N TRP A 236 20.36 9.63 -13.29
CA TRP A 236 21.42 8.73 -13.79
C TRP A 236 21.25 7.26 -13.40
N ILE A 237 20.48 6.94 -12.37
CA ILE A 237 20.18 5.55 -11.95
C ILE A 237 19.30 4.84 -12.98
N PHE A 238 18.38 5.57 -13.62
CA PHE A 238 17.39 4.97 -14.52
C PHE A 238 17.38 5.56 -15.94
N ASP A 239 18.02 6.70 -16.19
CA ASP A 239 18.03 7.38 -17.48
C ASP A 239 19.41 7.38 -18.13
N ASP A 240 19.46 7.01 -19.41
CA ASP A 240 20.68 7.07 -20.25
C ASP A 240 21.08 8.48 -20.63
N LYS A 241 20.16 9.45 -20.50
CA LYS A 241 20.37 10.81 -21.00
C LYS A 241 21.52 11.49 -20.28
N ASP A 242 21.64 11.34 -18.96
CA ASP A 242 22.72 11.96 -18.16
C ASP A 242 24.12 11.39 -18.42
N ILE A 243 24.20 10.22 -19.06
CA ILE A 243 25.47 9.64 -19.53
C ILE A 243 25.95 10.40 -20.80
N HIS A 244 25.01 10.96 -21.58
CA HIS A 244 25.25 11.59 -22.88
C HIS A 244 25.09 13.13 -22.91
N THR A 245 24.35 13.77 -21.99
CA THR A 245 24.05 15.23 -22.01
C THR A 245 25.20 16.14 -21.60
N THR A 246 26.33 15.64 -21.13
CA THR A 246 27.53 16.48 -20.89
C THR A 246 28.26 16.91 -22.17
N ARG A 247 27.54 17.03 -23.29
CA ARG A 247 28.10 17.36 -24.61
C ARG A 247 27.52 18.63 -25.24
N SER A 248 26.46 19.24 -24.67
CA SER A 248 25.69 20.24 -25.43
C SER A 248 25.05 21.42 -24.67
N GLU A 249 25.15 21.55 -23.34
CA GLU A 249 24.48 22.66 -22.60
C GLU A 249 25.39 23.88 -22.33
N ASP A 250 26.59 23.96 -22.92
CA ASP A 250 27.50 25.10 -22.72
C ASP A 250 27.22 26.31 -23.64
N PHE A 251 26.12 26.33 -24.40
CA PHE A 251 25.73 27.48 -25.23
C PHE A 251 24.21 27.67 -25.28
N PHE A 252 23.64 28.32 -24.27
CA PHE A 252 22.40 29.07 -24.44
C PHE A 252 22.55 30.41 -23.70
N VAL A 253 22.95 31.44 -24.44
CA VAL A 253 22.83 32.83 -24.03
C VAL A 253 21.38 33.21 -24.28
N ASP A 254 20.62 33.46 -23.21
CA ASP A 254 19.33 34.13 -23.32
C ASP A 254 19.58 35.55 -23.81
N SER A 255 19.25 35.82 -25.07
CA SER A 255 19.21 37.16 -25.62
C SER A 255 18.03 37.90 -24.99
N VAL A 256 18.33 38.82 -24.08
CA VAL A 256 17.38 39.83 -23.59
C VAL A 256 16.97 40.70 -24.76
N SER A 257 15.70 40.58 -25.18
CA SER A 257 15.06 41.50 -26.11
C SER A 257 14.87 42.86 -25.43
N THR A 258 15.68 43.84 -25.79
CA THR A 258 15.38 45.26 -25.57
C THR A 258 14.39 45.74 -26.63
N ASP A 259 13.24 46.17 -26.14
CA ASP A 259 12.18 46.89 -26.84
C ASP A 259 12.74 48.23 -27.37
N ASP A 260 12.60 48.50 -28.67
CA ASP A 260 12.68 49.86 -29.21
C ASP A 260 11.41 50.15 -30.01
N GLY A 261 10.64 51.10 -29.50
CA GLY A 261 9.37 51.50 -30.06
C GLY A 261 9.55 52.44 -31.24
N THR A 262 8.78 52.24 -32.30
CA THR A 262 8.39 53.36 -33.15
C THR A 262 6.95 53.24 -33.60
N ARG A 263 6.30 54.40 -33.57
CA ARG A 263 4.88 54.70 -33.48
C ARG A 263 4.35 55.11 -34.86
N SER A 264 3.24 54.53 -35.33
CA SER A 264 2.19 55.18 -36.13
C SER A 264 1.13 54.13 -36.51
N SER A 265 -0.09 54.20 -35.97
CA SER A 265 -1.24 54.99 -36.46
C SER A 265 -1.68 54.60 -37.88
N ILE A 266 -2.85 53.97 -38.01
CA ILE A 266 -4.05 54.48 -38.71
C ILE A 266 -5.06 53.34 -39.00
N ASN A 267 -6.24 53.51 -38.40
CA ASN A 267 -7.61 53.19 -38.84
C ASN A 267 -7.98 51.84 -39.47
N GLY A 268 -8.99 51.20 -38.85
CA GLY A 268 -10.32 51.17 -39.49
C GLY A 268 -11.02 49.82 -39.56
N SER A 269 -12.07 49.67 -38.72
CA SER A 269 -13.35 48.95 -38.95
C SER A 269 -13.32 47.46 -39.34
N GLY A 270 -14.05 46.54 -38.70
CA GLY A 270 -15.08 46.60 -37.67
C GLY A 270 -15.85 45.26 -37.63
N VAL A 271 -16.73 45.12 -36.62
CA VAL A 271 -17.86 44.16 -36.52
C VAL A 271 -17.45 42.69 -36.26
N ALA A 272 -18.05 41.88 -35.39
CA ALA A 272 -18.91 41.96 -34.20
C ALA A 272 -18.99 40.50 -33.65
N ASP A 273 -19.39 40.37 -32.39
CA ASP A 273 -19.98 39.17 -31.73
C ASP A 273 -19.09 37.90 -31.62
N GLY A 274 -19.05 37.14 -30.53
CA GLY A 274 -19.89 37.09 -29.33
C GLY A 274 -19.82 35.67 -28.78
N ALA A 275 -19.24 35.54 -27.58
CA ALA A 275 -19.46 34.58 -26.49
C ALA A 275 -19.90 33.11 -26.73
N ASP A 276 -19.14 32.24 -26.04
CA ASP A 276 -19.56 31.22 -25.07
C ASP A 276 -20.32 29.94 -25.48
N SER A 277 -19.65 28.84 -25.12
CA SER A 277 -20.11 27.62 -24.42
C SER A 277 -21.48 27.03 -24.74
N ILE A 278 -21.52 25.70 -24.90
CA ILE A 278 -22.29 24.76 -24.04
C ILE A 278 -21.95 23.32 -24.42
N GLN A 279 -22.01 22.48 -23.41
CA GLN A 279 -21.63 21.08 -23.27
C GLN A 279 -22.89 20.18 -23.21
N GLU A 280 -22.68 18.85 -23.18
CA GLU A 280 -23.65 17.75 -22.89
C GLU A 280 -24.59 17.33 -24.05
N SER A 281 -24.98 16.06 -24.26
CA SER A 281 -24.68 14.75 -23.67
C SER A 281 -25.50 13.67 -24.41
N LEU A 282 -25.06 12.39 -24.29
CA LEU A 282 -25.85 11.13 -24.27
C LEU A 282 -26.66 10.78 -25.56
N GLU A 283 -26.89 9.54 -25.99
CA GLU A 283 -26.96 8.22 -25.34
C GLU A 283 -27.16 7.12 -26.41
N SER A 284 -27.13 5.84 -25.97
CA SER A 284 -27.71 4.61 -26.56
C SER A 284 -26.66 3.59 -27.07
N LEU A 285 -26.31 2.55 -26.31
CA LEU A 285 -27.03 1.31 -25.91
C LEU A 285 -26.90 0.14 -26.91
N GLU A 286 -26.03 -0.79 -26.50
CA GLU A 286 -26.19 -2.25 -26.38
C GLU A 286 -26.83 -3.16 -27.45
N SER A 287 -26.12 -4.28 -27.63
CA SER A 287 -26.57 -5.67 -27.83
C SER A 287 -26.79 -6.19 -29.25
N LEU A 288 -26.02 -7.23 -29.64
CA LEU A 288 -26.48 -8.62 -29.78
C LEU A 288 -25.39 -9.52 -30.41
N GLU A 289 -25.13 -10.66 -29.76
CA GLU A 289 -24.39 -11.81 -30.27
C GLU A 289 -25.26 -12.64 -31.24
N GLU A 290 -24.64 -13.30 -32.23
CA GLU A 290 -24.80 -14.72 -32.59
C GLU A 290 -23.98 -15.05 -33.87
N GLY A 291 -23.29 -16.20 -33.90
CA GLY A 291 -22.56 -16.74 -35.08
C GLY A 291 -23.51 -17.38 -36.11
N PRO A 292 -23.12 -18.39 -36.95
CA PRO A 292 -21.83 -19.11 -37.02
C PRO A 292 -21.34 -19.46 -38.47
N SER A 293 -20.25 -20.23 -38.53
CA SER A 293 -19.90 -21.24 -39.57
C SER A 293 -19.45 -20.79 -40.97
N HIS A 294 -18.20 -21.12 -41.37
CA HIS A 294 -17.89 -22.26 -42.26
C HIS A 294 -16.40 -22.33 -42.64
N ASN A 295 -15.82 -23.50 -42.35
CA ASN A 295 -14.92 -24.34 -43.16
C ASN A 295 -13.84 -23.75 -44.09
N SER A 296 -12.61 -24.20 -43.78
CA SER A 296 -11.66 -24.91 -44.67
C SER A 296 -11.10 -24.14 -45.88
N SER A 297 -9.81 -24.12 -46.18
CA SER A 297 -8.92 -25.26 -46.38
C SER A 297 -7.58 -24.75 -46.96
N PHE A 298 -6.63 -25.67 -47.10
CA PHE A 298 -5.30 -25.61 -47.76
C PHE A 298 -4.16 -25.07 -46.88
N ALA A 299 -3.21 -25.89 -46.40
CA ALA A 299 -2.20 -26.67 -47.14
C ALA A 299 -1.29 -25.73 -47.95
N CYS A 300 0.03 -25.85 -48.07
CA CYS A 300 1.06 -26.75 -47.58
C CYS A 300 2.39 -26.05 -47.94
N HIS A 301 3.49 -26.42 -47.26
CA HIS A 301 4.90 -26.29 -47.64
C HIS A 301 5.31 -25.44 -48.87
N ILE A 302 6.25 -24.50 -48.69
CA ILE A 302 7.53 -24.48 -49.43
C ILE A 302 8.66 -24.01 -48.49
N SER A 303 9.71 -24.81 -48.48
CA SER A 303 11.01 -24.69 -47.84
C SER A 303 11.99 -23.74 -48.55
N ASP A 304 12.92 -23.19 -47.77
CA ASP A 304 14.33 -22.90 -48.06
C ASP A 304 14.75 -22.24 -49.38
N ALA A 305 15.40 -21.07 -49.25
CA ALA A 305 16.52 -20.69 -50.10
C ALA A 305 17.58 -19.95 -49.26
N SER A 306 18.73 -20.62 -49.11
CA SER A 306 19.99 -20.09 -48.61
C SER A 306 20.68 -19.23 -49.67
N LEU A 307 21.26 -18.09 -49.27
CA LEU A 307 22.40 -17.47 -49.95
C LEU A 307 23.34 -16.83 -48.92
N THR A 308 24.56 -17.34 -48.87
CA THR A 308 25.75 -16.81 -48.20
C THR A 308 26.46 -15.79 -49.09
N ALA A 309 27.03 -14.71 -48.54
CA ALA A 309 28.24 -14.07 -49.08
C ALA A 309 28.88 -13.12 -48.03
N GLU A 310 30.20 -13.24 -47.91
CA GLU A 310 31.12 -12.53 -47.03
C GLU A 310 31.45 -11.10 -47.50
N SER A 311 32.04 -10.34 -46.56
CA SER A 311 33.10 -9.32 -46.73
C SER A 311 32.77 -7.86 -47.13
N ASN A 312 33.58 -6.97 -46.50
CA ASN A 312 33.89 -5.54 -46.77
C ASN A 312 33.25 -4.58 -45.73
N GLU A 313 33.90 -4.19 -44.63
CA GLU A 313 35.15 -3.41 -44.50
C GLU A 313 35.40 -2.44 -45.67
N SER A 314 35.76 -1.19 -45.35
CA SER A 314 36.05 -0.06 -46.25
C SER A 314 34.85 0.74 -46.81
N VAL A 315 34.20 1.51 -45.93
CA VAL A 315 33.62 2.83 -46.28
C VAL A 315 34.01 3.87 -45.20
N ILE A 316 35.31 3.96 -44.91
CA ILE A 316 35.93 5.14 -44.26
C ILE A 316 37.23 5.41 -44.99
N SER A 317 37.13 5.92 -46.22
CA SER A 317 38.25 6.52 -46.93
C SER A 317 37.73 7.14 -48.22
N LEU A 318 37.28 8.40 -48.19
CA LEU A 318 37.27 9.32 -49.35
C LEU A 318 36.53 10.62 -48.99
N LEU A 319 37.08 11.43 -48.09
CA LEU A 319 36.83 12.88 -48.02
C LEU A 319 37.91 13.56 -47.15
N GLU A 320 39.18 13.33 -47.49
CA GLU A 320 40.28 14.21 -47.09
C GLU A 320 41.14 14.51 -48.32
N SER A 321 40.93 15.69 -48.92
CA SER A 321 41.98 16.41 -49.65
C SER A 321 41.53 17.85 -49.94
N GLN A 322 41.96 18.81 -49.12
CA GLN A 322 42.76 20.01 -49.47
C GLN A 322 42.61 21.09 -48.36
N PRO A 323 43.69 21.82 -48.01
CA PRO A 323 43.74 22.70 -46.84
C PRO A 323 43.50 24.18 -47.20
N GLU A 324 42.67 24.88 -46.43
CA GLU A 324 42.54 26.35 -46.50
C GLU A 324 43.20 27.03 -45.29
N PRO A 325 44.04 28.07 -45.48
CA PRO A 325 44.99 28.54 -44.48
C PRO A 325 44.49 29.78 -43.74
N TRP A 326 43.78 29.61 -42.63
CA TRP A 326 43.72 30.59 -41.54
C TRP A 326 43.15 29.96 -40.27
N ARG A 327 43.97 29.20 -39.55
CA ARG A 327 43.76 28.98 -38.12
C ARG A 327 45.10 29.09 -37.42
N SER A 328 45.49 30.31 -37.12
CA SER A 328 46.46 30.56 -36.07
C SER A 328 45.77 31.43 -35.01
N SER A 329 45.85 30.96 -33.77
CA SER A 329 45.49 31.64 -32.52
C SER A 329 44.00 31.77 -32.18
N SER A 330 43.45 30.71 -31.58
CA SER A 330 42.52 30.86 -30.44
C SER A 330 42.82 29.77 -29.42
N ALA A 331 43.14 30.25 -28.21
CA ALA A 331 43.70 29.50 -27.13
C ALA A 331 42.76 28.42 -26.57
N MET A 332 43.39 27.41 -25.98
CA MET A 332 42.83 26.22 -25.35
C MET A 332 41.76 26.56 -24.31
N PHE A 333 40.48 26.32 -24.61
CA PHE A 333 39.45 26.12 -23.58
C PHE A 333 39.26 24.62 -23.38
N ASN A 334 40.04 24.08 -22.44
CA ASN A 334 39.89 22.71 -21.98
C ASN A 334 38.77 22.66 -20.94
N THR A 335 37.51 22.61 -21.39
CA THR A 335 36.43 22.12 -20.53
C THR A 335 36.78 20.68 -20.19
N LYS A 336 37.20 20.43 -18.94
CA LYS A 336 37.54 19.07 -18.50
C LYS A 336 36.30 18.21 -18.70
N LYS A 337 36.28 17.42 -19.79
CA LYS A 337 35.40 16.26 -19.96
C LYS A 337 35.36 15.53 -18.63
N ILE A 338 34.18 15.07 -18.20
CA ILE A 338 34.12 14.04 -17.16
C ILE A 338 35.10 12.94 -17.59
N PRO A 339 36.11 12.60 -16.77
CA PRO A 339 37.09 11.58 -17.14
C PRO A 339 36.36 10.32 -17.59
N GLU A 340 36.83 9.66 -18.65
CA GLU A 340 36.23 8.43 -19.18
C GLU A 340 35.99 7.38 -18.08
N SER A 341 36.86 7.38 -17.07
CA SER A 341 36.73 6.59 -15.84
C SER A 341 35.48 6.89 -15.00
N ALA A 342 35.06 8.16 -14.86
CA ALA A 342 33.89 8.52 -14.05
C ALA A 342 32.56 8.14 -14.73
N ARG A 343 32.49 8.22 -16.07
CA ARG A 343 31.33 7.68 -16.83
C ARG A 343 31.21 6.18 -16.68
N GLN A 344 32.33 5.46 -16.72
CA GLN A 344 32.36 4.01 -16.50
C GLN A 344 31.89 3.63 -15.10
N VAL A 345 32.23 4.42 -14.08
CA VAL A 345 31.79 4.20 -12.69
C VAL A 345 30.27 4.36 -12.57
N ILE A 346 29.68 5.42 -13.13
CA ILE A 346 28.21 5.62 -13.13
C ILE A 346 27.51 4.51 -13.89
N PHE A 347 27.99 4.16 -15.09
CA PHE A 347 27.42 3.08 -15.90
C PHE A 347 27.43 1.75 -15.14
N LYS A 348 28.57 1.37 -14.53
CA LYS A 348 28.69 0.14 -13.74
C LYS A 348 27.78 0.13 -12.51
N ALA A 349 27.66 1.27 -11.82
CA ALA A 349 26.78 1.41 -10.67
C ALA A 349 25.31 1.21 -11.06
N ARG A 350 24.87 1.85 -12.16
CA ARG A 350 23.53 1.68 -12.74
C ARG A 350 23.29 0.23 -13.17
N ASP A 351 24.17 -0.34 -13.98
CA ASP A 351 24.04 -1.70 -14.49
C ASP A 351 23.91 -2.73 -13.36
N SER A 352 24.76 -2.61 -12.33
CA SER A 352 24.69 -3.46 -11.13
C SER A 352 23.35 -3.30 -10.39
N PHE A 353 22.86 -2.08 -10.23
CA PHE A 353 21.60 -1.83 -9.53
C PHE A 353 20.38 -2.33 -10.32
N ILE A 354 20.28 -2.03 -11.62
CA ILE A 354 19.17 -2.49 -12.47
C ILE A 354 19.18 -4.01 -12.59
N THR A 355 20.35 -4.62 -12.83
CA THR A 355 20.49 -6.08 -12.84
C THR A 355 20.05 -6.69 -11.51
N TRP A 356 20.42 -6.07 -10.39
CA TRP A 356 19.94 -6.50 -9.08
C TRP A 356 18.43 -6.36 -8.92
N LEU A 357 17.80 -5.29 -9.41
CA LEU A 357 16.34 -5.10 -9.37
C LEU A 357 15.60 -6.17 -10.18
N GLU A 358 16.06 -6.48 -11.39
CA GLU A 358 15.34 -7.37 -12.33
C GLU A 358 15.60 -8.86 -12.11
N SER A 359 16.84 -9.25 -11.82
CA SER A 359 17.24 -10.68 -11.82
C SER A 359 18.11 -11.09 -10.63
N GLY A 360 18.64 -10.13 -9.87
CA GLY A 360 19.48 -10.40 -8.71
C GLY A 360 18.74 -11.01 -7.50
N SER A 361 19.49 -11.21 -6.42
CA SER A 361 18.99 -11.65 -5.11
C SER A 361 19.90 -11.13 -3.99
N GLY A 362 19.46 -11.26 -2.75
CA GLY A 362 20.28 -10.86 -1.61
C GLY A 362 20.19 -9.36 -1.30
N VAL A 363 21.31 -8.83 -0.84
CA VAL A 363 21.43 -7.47 -0.32
C VAL A 363 22.17 -6.58 -1.32
N PHE A 364 21.59 -5.43 -1.66
CA PHE A 364 22.24 -4.33 -2.36
C PHE A 364 22.55 -3.21 -1.38
N HIS A 365 23.79 -2.73 -1.37
CA HIS A 365 24.30 -1.78 -0.37
C HIS A 365 24.57 -0.40 -0.98
N VAL A 366 23.85 0.61 -0.50
CA VAL A 366 24.09 2.03 -0.78
C VAL A 366 24.96 2.62 0.32
N SER A 367 26.25 2.77 0.04
CA SER A 367 27.23 3.31 0.98
C SER A 367 27.58 4.77 0.65
N GLY A 368 28.09 5.52 1.63
CA GLY A 368 28.63 6.85 1.36
C GLY A 368 28.82 7.74 2.59
N LYS A 369 29.50 8.86 2.37
CA LYS A 369 29.83 9.85 3.40
C LYS A 369 28.60 10.44 4.11
N PRO A 370 28.74 10.92 5.36
CA PRO A 370 27.67 11.68 6.02
C PRO A 370 27.25 12.87 5.16
N GLY A 371 25.95 13.15 5.04
CA GLY A 371 25.46 14.26 4.23
C GLY A 371 25.54 14.10 2.71
N SER A 372 25.93 12.92 2.18
CA SER A 372 26.01 12.67 0.73
C SER A 372 24.65 12.41 0.04
N GLY A 373 23.52 12.49 0.77
CA GLY A 373 22.18 12.28 0.21
C GLY A 373 21.66 10.83 0.22
N LYS A 374 22.22 9.91 1.02
CA LYS A 374 21.79 8.49 1.07
C LYS A 374 20.31 8.32 1.39
N SER A 375 19.82 8.96 2.46
CA SER A 375 18.40 8.89 2.86
C SER A 375 17.48 9.47 1.80
N THR A 376 17.89 10.56 1.15
CA THR A 376 17.17 11.17 0.00
C THR A 376 17.12 10.20 -1.18
N LEU A 377 18.24 9.52 -1.50
CA LEU A 377 18.26 8.49 -2.53
C LEU A 377 17.36 7.31 -2.16
N MET A 378 17.40 6.82 -0.92
CA MET A 378 16.54 5.70 -0.48
C MET A 378 15.05 6.07 -0.58
N LYS A 379 14.68 7.29 -0.20
CA LYS A 379 13.31 7.80 -0.38
C LYS A 379 12.93 7.86 -1.87
N TYR A 380 13.80 8.43 -2.70
CA TYR A 380 13.64 8.47 -4.16
C TYR A 380 13.40 7.07 -4.73
N LEU A 381 14.28 6.10 -4.44
CA LEU A 381 14.17 4.73 -4.96
C LEU A 381 12.86 4.05 -4.58
N VAL A 382 12.39 4.22 -3.33
CA VAL A 382 11.14 3.62 -2.84
C VAL A 382 9.92 4.19 -3.59
N GLN A 383 9.94 5.48 -3.92
CA GLN A 383 8.80 6.17 -4.54
C GLN A 383 8.85 6.13 -6.08
N HIS A 384 10.03 5.96 -6.67
CA HIS A 384 10.23 6.10 -8.10
C HIS A 384 9.50 5.01 -8.92
N PRO A 385 8.70 5.37 -9.95
CA PRO A 385 7.94 4.41 -10.74
C PRO A 385 8.82 3.34 -11.42
N LYS A 386 9.96 3.74 -12.00
CA LYS A 386 10.85 2.78 -12.67
C LYS A 386 11.40 1.71 -11.72
N THR A 387 11.57 2.01 -10.43
CA THR A 387 11.93 0.98 -9.44
C THR A 387 10.88 -0.12 -9.40
N LYS A 388 9.60 0.25 -9.39
CA LYS A 388 8.48 -0.71 -9.41
C LYS A 388 8.41 -1.46 -10.73
N ASP A 389 8.68 -0.80 -11.86
CA ASP A 389 8.68 -1.46 -13.18
C ASP A 389 9.76 -2.55 -13.25
N HIS A 390 11.01 -2.24 -12.88
CA HIS A 390 12.10 -3.22 -12.85
C HIS A 390 11.86 -4.34 -11.84
N LEU A 391 11.31 -4.03 -10.66
CA LEU A 391 10.91 -5.06 -9.70
C LEU A 391 9.71 -5.89 -10.18
N GLY A 392 8.85 -5.34 -11.04
CA GLY A 392 7.77 -6.05 -11.70
C GLY A 392 8.28 -7.15 -12.63
N ILE A 393 9.39 -6.88 -13.34
CA ILE A 393 10.11 -7.89 -14.13
C ILE A 393 10.59 -9.03 -13.22
N TRP A 394 11.22 -8.69 -12.09
CA TRP A 394 11.64 -9.70 -11.10
C TRP A 394 10.46 -10.47 -10.48
N ALA A 395 9.33 -9.80 -10.30
CA ALA A 395 8.14 -10.41 -9.75
C ALA A 395 7.55 -11.47 -10.69
N ASN A 396 7.65 -11.24 -12.00
CA ASN A 396 7.24 -12.20 -13.04
C ASN A 396 5.81 -12.73 -12.83
N GLY A 397 4.84 -11.82 -12.76
CA GLY A 397 3.42 -12.13 -12.55
C GLY A 397 3.04 -12.47 -11.10
N LYS A 398 4.00 -12.46 -10.17
CA LYS A 398 3.74 -12.55 -8.72
C LYS A 398 3.43 -11.19 -8.15
N ASN A 399 2.77 -11.17 -7.00
CA ASN A 399 2.49 -9.93 -6.29
C ASN A 399 3.78 -9.37 -5.65
N LEU A 400 4.11 -8.13 -5.98
CA LEU A 400 5.28 -7.43 -5.49
C LEU A 400 4.91 -6.64 -4.22
N VAL A 401 5.59 -6.95 -3.12
CA VAL A 401 5.35 -6.31 -1.83
C VAL A 401 6.59 -5.53 -1.41
N VAL A 402 6.41 -4.23 -1.17
CA VAL A 402 7.52 -3.31 -0.85
C VAL A 402 7.46 -2.93 0.63
N GLY A 403 8.40 -3.44 1.42
CA GLY A 403 8.58 -3.00 2.80
C GLY A 403 9.63 -1.89 2.90
N ARG A 404 9.46 -0.98 3.86
CA ARG A 404 10.42 0.09 4.10
C ARG A 404 10.60 0.37 5.59
N PHE A 405 11.82 0.73 5.98
CA PHE A 405 12.12 1.20 7.34
C PHE A 405 13.30 2.16 7.30
N PHE A 406 13.20 3.28 8.01
CA PHE A 406 14.24 4.30 8.04
C PHE A 406 14.67 4.47 9.50
N PHE A 407 15.89 4.06 9.81
CA PHE A 407 16.44 4.26 11.14
C PHE A 407 16.59 5.75 11.42
N TRP A 408 16.38 6.14 12.67
CA TRP A 408 16.56 7.51 13.10
C TRP A 408 17.13 7.58 14.51
N LYS A 409 18.42 7.91 14.60
CA LYS A 409 19.15 7.97 15.86
C LYS A 409 18.57 8.96 16.89
N PRO A 410 18.18 10.20 16.53
CA PRO A 410 17.50 11.11 17.46
C PRO A 410 16.02 10.77 17.68
N GLY A 411 15.48 9.77 16.98
CA GLY A 411 14.11 9.34 17.12
C GLY A 411 13.84 8.53 18.40
N SER A 412 12.61 8.04 18.50
CA SER A 412 12.15 7.12 19.55
C SER A 412 12.94 5.80 19.56
N ASP A 413 12.89 5.07 20.68
CA ASP A 413 13.58 3.78 20.83
C ASP A 413 13.27 2.77 19.71
N LEU A 414 12.01 2.71 19.26
CA LEU A 414 11.63 1.81 18.16
C LEU A 414 12.20 2.24 16.81
N GLN A 415 12.51 3.52 16.58
CA GLN A 415 13.13 3.98 15.33
C GLN A 415 14.63 3.65 15.22
N LYS A 416 15.24 3.12 16.28
CA LYS A 416 16.68 2.84 16.35
C LYS A 416 17.02 1.42 16.76
N ASN A 417 16.03 0.52 16.90
CA ASN A 417 16.29 -0.87 17.31
C ASN A 417 15.63 -1.93 16.40
N VAL A 418 16.01 -3.20 16.57
CA VAL A 418 15.49 -4.33 15.78
C VAL A 418 13.98 -4.53 15.98
N LYS A 419 13.45 -4.20 17.17
CA LYS A 419 12.03 -4.37 17.47
C LYS A 419 11.18 -3.50 16.57
N GLY A 420 11.54 -2.23 16.42
CA GLY A 420 10.81 -1.33 15.54
C GLY A 420 11.07 -1.61 14.07
N LEU A 421 12.29 -2.03 13.68
CA LEU A 421 12.55 -2.52 12.33
C LEU A 421 11.56 -3.62 11.92
N ILE A 422 11.48 -4.69 12.71
CA ILE A 422 10.60 -5.83 12.40
C ILE A 422 9.13 -5.41 12.39
N ARG A 423 8.68 -4.62 13.37
CA ARG A 423 7.29 -4.13 13.42
C ARG A 423 6.96 -3.24 12.22
N GLY A 424 7.86 -2.34 11.83
CA GLY A 424 7.69 -1.46 10.68
C GLY A 424 7.60 -2.25 9.37
N LEU A 425 8.50 -3.21 9.16
CA LEU A 425 8.47 -4.07 7.97
C LEU A 425 7.19 -4.92 7.91
N LEU A 426 6.80 -5.55 9.02
CA LEU A 426 5.54 -6.30 9.10
C LEU A 426 4.34 -5.42 8.84
N HIS A 427 4.28 -4.23 9.45
CA HIS A 427 3.19 -3.29 9.22
C HIS A 427 3.11 -2.91 7.73
N CYS A 428 4.22 -2.59 7.06
CA CYS A 428 4.23 -2.28 5.64
C CYS A 428 3.73 -3.45 4.78
N VAL A 429 4.22 -4.67 5.04
CA VAL A 429 3.86 -5.87 4.27
C VAL A 429 2.40 -6.22 4.47
N LEU A 430 1.94 -6.30 5.71
CA LEU A 430 0.59 -6.73 6.06
C LEU A 430 -0.46 -5.67 5.70
N SER A 431 -0.07 -4.40 5.57
CA SER A 431 -0.95 -3.36 5.03
C SER A 431 -1.19 -3.53 3.52
N GLN A 432 -0.20 -4.05 2.78
CA GLN A 432 -0.30 -4.32 1.34
C GLN A 432 -0.97 -5.68 1.05
N CYS A 433 -0.72 -6.67 1.91
CA CYS A 433 -1.25 -8.02 1.79
C CYS A 433 -1.92 -8.46 3.11
N PRO A 434 -3.12 -7.95 3.41
CA PRO A 434 -3.81 -8.23 4.68
C PRO A 434 -4.17 -9.71 4.88
N GLU A 435 -4.30 -10.48 3.80
CA GLU A 435 -4.52 -11.92 3.82
C GLU A 435 -3.39 -12.70 4.51
N LEU A 436 -2.17 -12.14 4.55
CA LEU A 436 -1.03 -12.78 5.20
C LEU A 436 -1.12 -12.71 6.74
N ILE A 437 -1.95 -11.83 7.30
CA ILE A 437 -2.07 -11.63 8.76
C ILE A 437 -2.47 -12.94 9.44
N GLN A 438 -3.45 -13.66 8.89
CA GLN A 438 -3.93 -14.94 9.43
C GLN A 438 -2.82 -15.99 9.48
N LEU A 439 -1.88 -15.93 8.54
CA LEU A 439 -0.80 -16.91 8.41
C LEU A 439 0.36 -16.60 9.36
N VAL A 440 0.75 -15.33 9.49
CA VAL A 440 1.92 -14.96 10.32
C VAL A 440 1.55 -14.75 11.79
N PHE A 441 0.31 -14.33 12.06
CA PHE A 441 -0.24 -14.04 13.39
C PHE A 441 -1.55 -14.84 13.67
N PRO A 442 -1.52 -16.19 13.63
CA PRO A 442 -2.75 -16.99 13.79
C PRO A 442 -3.41 -16.81 15.17
N GLU A 443 -2.62 -16.75 16.24
CA GLU A 443 -3.13 -16.59 17.61
C GLU A 443 -3.72 -15.20 17.86
N GLN A 444 -3.04 -14.16 17.37
CA GLN A 444 -3.47 -12.78 17.49
C GLN A 444 -4.68 -12.51 16.58
N TRP A 445 -4.80 -13.21 15.43
CA TRP A 445 -5.98 -13.19 14.59
C TRP A 445 -7.21 -13.80 15.27
N GLU A 446 -7.07 -14.96 15.93
CA GLU A 446 -8.19 -15.52 16.69
C GLU A 446 -8.57 -14.62 17.87
N SER A 447 -7.55 -14.04 18.53
CA SER A 447 -7.76 -13.07 19.61
C SER A 447 -8.44 -11.79 19.10
N SER A 448 -8.13 -11.33 17.87
CA SER A 448 -8.70 -10.11 17.29
C SER A 448 -10.19 -10.21 17.02
N LYS A 449 -10.72 -11.42 16.80
CA LYS A 449 -12.16 -11.63 16.66
C LYS A 449 -12.90 -11.35 17.96
N GLN A 450 -12.24 -11.58 19.09
CA GLN A 450 -12.83 -11.53 20.41
C GLN A 450 -12.46 -10.30 21.22
N ARG A 451 -11.34 -9.63 20.95
CA ARG A 451 -10.82 -8.50 21.74
C ARG A 451 -10.55 -7.29 20.85
N GLU A 452 -10.85 -6.10 21.36
CA GLU A 452 -10.49 -4.84 20.69
C GLU A 452 -9.00 -4.55 20.75
N ASN A 453 -8.38 -4.72 21.93
CA ASN A 453 -7.00 -4.32 22.16
C ASN A 453 -6.08 -5.53 22.13
N ILE A 454 -5.30 -5.65 21.05
CA ILE A 454 -4.32 -6.71 20.84
C ILE A 454 -2.96 -6.17 21.20
N HIS A 455 -2.24 -6.88 22.06
CA HIS A 455 -0.85 -6.60 22.32
C HIS A 455 0.01 -7.59 21.52
N ILE A 456 1.01 -7.10 20.80
CA ILE A 456 1.98 -7.91 20.08
C ILE A 456 3.35 -7.66 20.68
N GLU A 457 3.92 -8.69 21.28
CA GLU A 457 5.26 -8.69 21.83
C GLU A 457 6.33 -8.77 20.74
N HIS A 458 7.56 -8.41 21.11
CA HIS A 458 8.69 -8.46 20.18
C HIS A 458 8.98 -9.88 19.70
N HIS A 459 8.92 -10.88 20.60
CA HIS A 459 9.16 -12.27 20.23
C HIS A 459 8.16 -12.76 19.17
N GLU A 460 6.88 -12.43 19.35
CA GLU A 460 5.81 -12.75 18.40
C GLU A 460 6.02 -12.05 17.05
N SER A 461 6.40 -10.76 17.06
CA SER A 461 6.74 -10.03 15.84
C SER A 461 7.92 -10.68 15.11
N ARG A 462 8.95 -11.10 15.84
CA ARG A 462 10.13 -11.77 15.28
C ARG A 462 9.75 -13.09 14.61
N LEU A 463 8.95 -13.92 15.29
CA LEU A 463 8.45 -15.18 14.74
C LEU A 463 7.56 -14.95 13.51
N ALA A 464 6.69 -13.95 13.53
CA ALA A 464 5.85 -13.61 12.39
C ALA A 464 6.67 -13.19 11.17
N PHE A 465 7.75 -12.44 11.36
CA PHE A 465 8.66 -12.05 10.28
C PHE A 465 9.48 -13.22 9.74
N GLU A 466 9.97 -14.11 10.62
CA GLU A 466 10.62 -15.36 10.19
C GLU A 466 9.65 -16.23 9.38
N ARG A 467 8.41 -16.41 9.88
CA ARG A 467 7.35 -17.11 9.14
C ARG A 467 7.09 -16.48 7.79
N LEU A 468 7.06 -15.14 7.69
CA LEU A 468 6.83 -14.39 6.44
C LEU A 468 7.92 -14.67 5.40
N ILE A 469 9.17 -14.80 5.82
CA ILE A 469 10.31 -15.01 4.91
C ILE A 469 10.50 -16.49 4.57
N GLU A 470 10.23 -17.41 5.52
CA GLU A 470 10.55 -18.83 5.39
C GLU A 470 9.41 -19.69 4.80
N ASN A 471 8.13 -19.33 4.97
CA ASN A 471 7.04 -20.22 4.57
C ASN A 471 6.80 -20.26 3.04
N GLN A 472 6.41 -21.43 2.54
CA GLN A 472 6.13 -21.71 1.12
C GLN A 472 4.85 -21.08 0.49
N PRO A 473 3.77 -20.67 1.21
CA PRO A 473 2.57 -20.13 0.57
C PRO A 473 2.79 -18.75 -0.07
N TYR A 474 3.90 -18.06 0.26
CA TYR A 474 4.31 -16.83 -0.41
C TYR A 474 4.99 -17.06 -1.76
N LYS A 475 4.90 -18.26 -2.37
CA LYS A 475 5.36 -18.44 -3.76
C LYS A 475 4.68 -17.48 -4.73
N GLN A 476 3.51 -16.94 -4.39
CA GLN A 476 2.82 -15.91 -5.15
C GLN A 476 3.25 -14.47 -4.81
N ASN A 477 4.08 -14.26 -3.79
CA ASN A 477 4.57 -12.95 -3.38
C ASN A 477 6.09 -12.84 -3.54
N LYS A 478 6.55 -11.62 -3.79
CA LYS A 478 7.97 -11.25 -3.87
C LYS A 478 8.19 -10.03 -2.99
N PHE A 479 9.06 -10.15 -2.01
CA PHE A 479 9.29 -9.12 -1.00
C PHE A 479 10.58 -8.36 -1.29
N VAL A 480 10.50 -7.04 -1.37
CA VAL A 480 11.68 -6.18 -1.39
C VAL A 480 11.62 -5.22 -0.21
N PHE A 481 12.73 -5.12 0.51
CA PHE A 481 12.84 -4.29 1.71
C PHE A 481 13.86 -3.19 1.51
N PHE A 482 13.45 -1.94 1.69
CA PHE A 482 14.32 -0.77 1.69
C PHE A 482 14.61 -0.33 3.13
N ILE A 483 15.85 -0.45 3.58
CA ILE A 483 16.26 -0.09 4.94
C ILE A 483 17.31 1.02 4.89
N ASP A 484 16.94 2.22 5.34
CA ASP A 484 17.85 3.35 5.38
C ASP A 484 18.54 3.49 6.75
N GLY A 485 19.82 3.86 6.73
CA GLY A 485 20.55 4.30 7.91
C GLY A 485 20.95 3.16 8.86
N LEU A 486 21.51 2.05 8.37
CA LEU A 486 21.98 0.97 9.26
C LEU A 486 23.04 1.45 10.27
N ASP A 487 23.78 2.53 9.99
CA ASP A 487 24.71 3.17 10.94
C ASP A 487 24.01 3.98 12.05
N GLU A 488 22.71 4.24 11.92
CA GLU A 488 21.88 4.89 12.93
C GLU A 488 21.24 3.90 13.92
N PHE A 489 21.41 2.59 13.68
CA PHE A 489 20.97 1.53 14.58
C PHE A 489 21.69 1.58 15.93
N GLU A 490 20.94 1.46 17.02
CA GLU A 490 21.46 1.35 18.37
C GLU A 490 21.57 -0.13 18.78
N GLY A 491 22.76 -0.70 18.61
CA GLY A 491 23.09 -2.07 18.98
C GLY A 491 24.34 -2.60 18.28
N HIS A 492 24.47 -3.91 18.19
CA HIS A 492 25.58 -4.56 17.50
C HIS A 492 25.35 -4.59 15.98
N HIS A 493 25.91 -3.62 15.27
CA HIS A 493 25.79 -3.48 13.80
C HIS A 493 26.12 -4.76 13.02
N ALA A 494 27.15 -5.49 13.45
CA ALA A 494 27.57 -6.73 12.81
C ALA A 494 26.50 -7.84 12.92
N ASP A 495 25.77 -7.90 14.03
CA ASP A 495 24.71 -8.88 14.25
C ASP A 495 23.49 -8.56 13.39
N LEU A 496 23.11 -7.28 13.31
CA LEU A 496 22.03 -6.84 12.41
C LEU A 496 22.38 -7.13 10.94
N ALA A 497 23.59 -6.79 10.51
CA ALA A 497 24.04 -7.04 9.14
C ALA A 497 24.05 -8.54 8.79
N ARG A 498 24.57 -9.39 9.69
CA ARG A 498 24.53 -10.86 9.53
C ARG A 498 23.10 -11.41 9.53
N GLN A 499 22.21 -10.84 10.33
CA GLN A 499 20.80 -11.23 10.36
C GLN A 499 20.11 -10.92 9.04
N ILE A 500 20.36 -9.75 8.43
CA ILE A 500 19.82 -9.40 7.10
C ILE A 500 20.35 -10.36 6.03
N ILE A 501 21.63 -10.71 6.07
CA ILE A 501 22.20 -11.74 5.17
C ILE A 501 21.50 -13.08 5.38
N LYS A 502 21.27 -13.50 6.62
CA LYS A 502 20.54 -14.75 6.93
C LYS A 502 19.13 -14.74 6.34
N TRP A 503 18.40 -13.63 6.42
CA TRP A 503 17.05 -13.48 5.86
C TRP A 503 16.99 -13.56 4.33
N THR A 504 18.12 -13.43 3.64
CA THR A 504 18.17 -13.54 2.17
C THR A 504 18.86 -14.81 1.69
N HIS A 505 19.50 -15.56 2.58
CA HIS A 505 20.33 -16.70 2.21
C HIS A 505 19.47 -17.84 1.64
N GLY A 506 19.70 -18.19 0.37
CA GLY A 506 18.97 -19.26 -0.31
C GLY A 506 17.53 -18.91 -0.71
N ILE A 507 17.10 -17.66 -0.52
CA ILE A 507 15.70 -17.21 -0.75
C ILE A 507 15.66 -16.24 -1.94
N GLN A 508 15.11 -16.70 -3.07
CA GLN A 508 14.97 -15.89 -4.30
C GLN A 508 13.74 -14.97 -4.30
N SER A 509 12.86 -15.09 -3.30
CA SER A 509 11.66 -14.27 -3.17
C SER A 509 11.85 -13.03 -2.31
N VAL A 510 13.06 -12.82 -1.77
CA VAL A 510 13.35 -11.71 -0.85
C VAL A 510 14.59 -10.95 -1.30
N LYS A 511 14.49 -9.61 -1.34
CA LYS A 511 15.56 -8.67 -1.65
C LYS A 511 15.65 -7.60 -0.56
N PHE A 512 16.86 -7.13 -0.27
CA PHE A 512 17.08 -5.98 0.61
C PHE A 512 17.93 -4.94 -0.10
N CYS A 513 17.44 -3.71 -0.19
CA CYS A 513 18.26 -2.54 -0.49
C CYS A 513 18.52 -1.82 0.83
N ILE A 514 19.77 -1.66 1.22
CA ILE A 514 20.16 -1.08 2.50
C ILE A 514 21.07 0.11 2.29
N SER A 515 21.03 1.10 3.19
CA SER A 515 21.98 2.20 3.19
C SER A 515 22.77 2.28 4.50
N SER A 516 24.04 2.68 4.42
CA SER A 516 24.86 2.97 5.60
C SER A 516 26.05 3.89 5.32
N ARG A 517 26.70 4.39 6.38
CA ARG A 517 28.06 4.94 6.29
C ARG A 517 29.08 3.87 5.93
N GLU A 518 30.24 4.32 5.48
CA GLU A 518 31.34 3.47 5.03
C GLU A 518 32.16 2.86 6.17
N TRP A 519 31.47 2.38 7.21
CA TRP A 519 32.13 1.75 8.34
C TRP A 519 32.63 0.35 7.98
N PRO A 520 33.83 -0.07 8.44
CA PRO A 520 34.41 -1.37 8.09
C PRO A 520 33.46 -2.55 8.29
N VAL A 521 32.69 -2.55 9.38
CA VAL A 521 31.70 -3.59 9.69
C VAL A 521 30.72 -3.88 8.53
N PHE A 522 30.28 -2.86 7.81
CA PHE A 522 29.36 -3.02 6.68
C PHE A 522 30.10 -3.36 5.39
N GLN A 523 31.31 -2.81 5.22
CA GLN A 523 32.14 -3.09 4.05
C GLN A 523 32.62 -4.54 4.02
N ASP A 524 32.91 -5.12 5.19
CA ASP A 524 33.39 -6.51 5.31
C ASP A 524 32.25 -7.53 5.15
N ILE A 525 31.03 -7.20 5.59
CA ILE A 525 29.89 -8.14 5.60
C ILE A 525 29.12 -8.14 4.27
N PHE A 526 28.88 -6.98 3.67
CA PHE A 526 28.12 -6.88 2.42
C PHE A 526 29.03 -7.02 1.22
N LYS A 527 28.55 -7.62 0.11
CA LYS A 527 29.40 -7.86 -1.07
C LYS A 527 29.74 -6.56 -1.80
N ASP A 528 31.01 -6.38 -2.17
CA ASP A 528 31.46 -5.22 -2.95
C ASP A 528 30.81 -5.14 -4.34
N CYS A 529 30.50 -6.28 -4.96
CA CYS A 529 29.89 -6.30 -6.31
C CYS A 529 28.44 -5.79 -6.35
N LEU A 530 27.75 -5.77 -5.21
CA LEU A 530 26.38 -5.28 -5.04
C LEU A 530 26.39 -4.04 -4.15
N ARG A 531 27.33 -3.12 -4.40
CA ARG A 531 27.50 -1.89 -3.65
C ARG A 531 27.70 -0.70 -4.57
N ILE A 532 27.09 0.42 -4.21
CA ILE A 532 27.40 1.74 -4.77
C ILE A 532 27.92 2.67 -3.68
N ARG A 533 28.82 3.58 -4.05
CA ARG A 533 29.35 4.63 -3.17
C ARG A 533 28.78 5.97 -3.65
N LEU A 534 27.75 6.46 -2.96
CA LEU A 534 26.91 7.54 -3.48
C LEU A 534 27.69 8.84 -3.77
N HIS A 535 28.60 9.22 -2.88
CA HIS A 535 29.41 10.43 -3.02
C HIS A 535 30.34 10.42 -4.26
N GLU A 536 30.64 9.25 -4.83
CA GLU A 536 31.41 9.13 -6.07
C GLU A 536 30.53 9.33 -7.33
N LEU A 537 29.20 9.30 -7.17
CA LEU A 537 28.23 9.29 -8.27
C LEU A 537 27.45 10.62 -8.40
N THR A 538 27.43 11.44 -7.35
CA THR A 538 26.59 12.65 -7.28
C THR A 538 27.28 13.93 -7.75
N ARG A 539 28.51 13.87 -8.27
CA ARG A 539 29.26 15.08 -8.69
C ARG A 539 28.48 15.92 -9.71
N SER A 540 27.89 15.29 -10.71
CA SER A 540 27.08 15.99 -11.73
C SER A 540 25.81 16.60 -11.13
N ASP A 541 25.17 15.89 -10.21
CA ASP A 541 23.98 16.37 -9.50
C ASP A 541 24.29 17.61 -8.66
N ILE A 542 25.40 17.57 -7.91
CA ILE A 542 25.89 18.72 -7.11
C ILE A 542 26.21 19.90 -8.02
N ARG A 543 26.87 19.67 -9.16
CA ARG A 543 27.18 20.73 -10.12
C ARG A 543 25.91 21.42 -10.64
N ARG A 544 24.87 20.65 -10.95
CA ARG A 544 23.57 21.20 -11.37
C ARG A 544 22.93 21.99 -10.23
N PHE A 545 22.83 21.39 -9.05
CA PHE A 545 22.27 22.03 -7.85
C PHE A 545 22.94 23.38 -7.52
N VAL A 546 24.28 23.44 -7.54
CA VAL A 546 25.03 24.70 -7.33
C VAL A 546 24.71 25.72 -8.41
N GLY A 547 24.64 25.29 -9.68
CA GLY A 547 24.29 26.17 -10.79
C GLY A 547 22.90 26.80 -10.62
N ASP A 548 21.90 25.97 -10.35
CA ASP A 548 20.50 26.41 -10.21
C ASP A 548 20.37 27.40 -9.04
N ARG A 549 21.00 27.11 -7.89
CA ARG A 549 20.99 27.99 -6.72
C ARG A 549 21.68 29.34 -6.96
N LEU A 550 22.83 29.34 -7.63
CA LEU A 550 23.50 30.61 -7.97
C LEU A 550 22.68 31.43 -8.97
N CYS A 551 21.99 30.79 -9.91
CA CYS A 551 21.05 31.46 -10.81
C CYS A 551 19.86 32.06 -10.05
N GLU A 552 19.23 31.32 -9.14
CA GLU A 552 18.12 31.82 -8.29
C GLU A 552 18.50 33.05 -7.47
N MET A 553 19.76 33.11 -7.02
CA MET A 553 20.29 34.25 -6.27
C MET A 553 20.59 35.48 -7.15
N ASN A 554 20.29 35.43 -8.46
CA ASN A 554 20.67 36.45 -9.44
C ASN A 554 22.17 36.78 -9.39
N PHE A 555 23.00 35.79 -9.07
CA PHE A 555 24.43 35.98 -8.81
C PHE A 555 25.14 36.66 -9.99
N ASN A 556 24.77 36.26 -11.22
CA ASN A 556 25.28 36.83 -12.46
C ASN A 556 24.94 38.33 -12.63
N LEU A 557 23.76 38.76 -12.17
CA LEU A 557 23.29 40.15 -12.28
C LEU A 557 23.81 41.06 -11.16
N LEU A 558 24.17 40.48 -10.01
CA LEU A 558 24.77 41.22 -8.89
C LEU A 558 26.23 41.54 -9.17
N MET A 559 26.95 40.61 -9.80
CA MET A 559 28.38 40.77 -10.13
C MET A 559 28.65 41.59 -11.39
N SER A 560 27.62 41.95 -12.16
CA SER A 560 27.73 42.87 -13.31
C SER A 560 27.51 44.34 -12.97
N LYS A 561 27.09 44.66 -11.72
CA LYS A 561 26.82 46.04 -11.28
C LYS A 561 28.01 46.80 -10.71
N ASP A 562 29.14 46.11 -10.45
CA ASP A 562 30.37 46.72 -9.95
C ASP A 562 31.31 47.22 -11.07
N GLY A 563 30.95 47.02 -12.34
CA GLY A 563 31.66 47.55 -13.50
C GLY A 563 31.22 48.99 -13.81
N ASN A 564 32.12 49.94 -13.62
CA ASN A 564 31.95 51.31 -14.07
C ASN A 564 31.70 51.27 -15.60
N MET A 565 30.57 51.81 -16.05
CA MET A 565 30.22 51.95 -17.46
C MET A 565 31.31 52.76 -18.17
N ASN A 566 32.32 52.10 -18.75
CA ASN A 566 33.12 52.55 -19.88
C ASN A 566 34.01 51.38 -20.37
N ASP A 567 33.87 51.10 -21.67
CA ASP A 567 34.73 50.30 -22.56
C ASP A 567 34.66 48.75 -22.56
N ASP A 568 34.26 48.27 -23.74
CA ASP A 568 34.72 47.11 -24.49
C ASP A 568 34.66 45.71 -23.86
N ASN A 569 33.68 44.91 -24.33
CA ASN A 569 33.59 43.46 -24.63
C ASN A 569 34.46 42.38 -23.91
N ASP A 570 35.47 42.70 -23.12
CA ASP A 570 36.38 41.77 -22.41
C ASP A 570 36.02 41.56 -20.92
N GLU A 571 35.41 42.53 -20.23
CA GLU A 571 35.08 42.40 -18.78
C GLU A 571 33.96 41.38 -18.51
N SER A 572 32.94 41.31 -19.36
CA SER A 572 31.85 40.33 -19.24
C SER A 572 32.36 38.87 -19.25
N SER A 573 33.45 38.61 -19.99
CA SER A 573 34.08 37.29 -20.05
C SER A 573 34.82 36.93 -18.76
N SER A 574 35.35 37.92 -18.03
CA SER A 574 36.06 37.73 -16.76
C SER A 574 35.11 37.36 -15.62
N SER A 575 33.97 38.06 -15.48
CA SER A 575 32.99 37.74 -14.44
C SER A 575 32.34 36.37 -14.63
N ILE A 576 32.03 35.99 -15.87
CA ILE A 576 31.53 34.65 -16.21
C ILE A 576 32.55 33.56 -15.86
N TYR A 577 33.83 33.81 -16.12
CA TYR A 577 34.91 32.91 -15.75
C TYR A 577 35.04 32.74 -14.23
N GLU A 578 34.96 33.82 -13.45
CA GLU A 578 35.02 33.77 -12.00
C GLU A 578 33.83 33.01 -11.39
N ILE A 579 32.62 33.19 -11.93
CA ILE A 579 31.41 32.46 -11.49
C ILE A 579 31.53 30.97 -11.81
N THR A 580 32.00 30.65 -13.02
CA THR A 580 32.21 29.26 -13.44
C THR A 580 33.28 28.60 -12.58
N ARG A 581 34.36 29.32 -12.26
CA ARG A 581 35.42 28.83 -11.39
C ARG A 581 34.94 28.65 -9.94
N LEU A 582 34.13 29.57 -9.42
CA LEU A 582 33.51 29.43 -8.09
C LEU A 582 32.62 28.18 -8.04
N LYS A 583 31.80 27.94 -9.07
CA LYS A 583 30.98 26.74 -9.19
C LYS A 583 31.84 25.47 -9.15
N GLU A 584 32.93 25.43 -9.90
CA GLU A 584 33.86 24.29 -9.89
C GLU A 584 34.57 24.11 -8.55
N ASP A 585 35.03 25.20 -7.92
CA ASP A 585 35.67 25.17 -6.61
C ASP A 585 34.70 24.59 -5.54
N ILE A 586 33.42 24.93 -5.59
CA ILE A 586 32.37 24.36 -4.70
C ILE A 586 32.15 22.87 -5.00
N VAL A 587 32.06 22.49 -6.28
CA VAL A 587 31.83 21.09 -6.67
C VAL A 587 33.00 20.21 -6.25
N GLU A 588 34.23 20.63 -6.51
CA GLU A 588 35.44 19.89 -6.11
C GLU A 588 35.60 19.86 -4.59
N GLY A 589 35.36 20.99 -3.90
CA GLY A 589 35.41 21.07 -2.44
C GLY A 589 34.36 20.22 -1.72
N SER A 590 33.23 19.95 -2.38
CA SER A 590 32.15 19.16 -1.78
C SER A 590 32.49 17.69 -1.53
N ASP A 591 33.39 17.13 -2.34
CA ASP A 591 33.71 15.70 -2.36
C ASP A 591 32.47 14.78 -2.27
N GLY A 592 31.41 15.16 -3.01
CA GLY A 592 30.14 14.42 -3.07
C GLY A 592 29.20 14.61 -1.88
N VAL A 593 29.45 15.60 -1.01
CA VAL A 593 28.67 15.87 0.21
C VAL A 593 27.74 17.08 0.04
N PHE A 594 26.44 16.83 -0.18
CA PHE A 594 25.41 17.86 -0.33
C PHE A 594 25.26 18.77 0.90
N LEU A 595 25.46 18.24 2.10
CA LEU A 595 25.40 19.05 3.33
C LEU A 595 26.46 20.16 3.33
N TRP A 596 27.69 19.83 2.89
CA TRP A 596 28.78 20.80 2.77
C TRP A 596 28.40 21.90 1.77
N VAL A 597 27.89 21.50 0.59
CA VAL A 597 27.45 22.42 -0.46
C VAL A 597 26.36 23.37 0.06
N SER A 598 25.38 22.84 0.79
CA SER A 598 24.29 23.64 1.35
C SER A 598 24.78 24.68 2.37
N LEU A 599 25.79 24.33 3.17
CA LEU A 599 26.43 25.27 4.10
C LEU A 599 27.22 26.35 3.35
N VAL A 600 27.97 25.96 2.31
CA VAL A 600 28.76 26.90 1.51
C VAL A 600 27.87 27.89 0.76
N LEU A 601 26.80 27.41 0.10
CA LEU A 601 25.85 28.27 -0.58
C LEU A 601 25.19 29.26 0.38
N ARG A 602 24.87 28.84 1.61
CA ARG A 602 24.33 29.76 2.64
C ARG A 602 25.35 30.83 3.07
N HIS A 603 26.63 30.49 3.14
CA HIS A 603 27.68 31.49 3.40
C HIS A 603 27.81 32.47 2.23
N ILE A 604 27.70 31.99 1.00
CA ILE A 604 27.70 32.82 -0.21
C ILE A 604 26.49 33.76 -0.21
N GLU A 605 25.29 33.25 0.08
CA GLU A 605 24.06 34.05 0.23
C GLU A 605 24.24 35.19 1.24
N ASN A 606 24.79 34.88 2.42
CA ASN A 606 25.04 35.88 3.45
C ASN A 606 26.12 36.90 3.03
N GLY A 607 27.19 36.45 2.38
CA GLY A 607 28.26 37.34 1.91
C GLY A 607 27.75 38.30 0.84
N ILE A 608 26.91 37.83 -0.08
CA ILE A 608 26.24 38.69 -1.06
C ILE A 608 25.36 39.74 -0.38
N ALA A 609 24.58 39.34 0.63
CA ALA A 609 23.75 40.27 1.39
C ALA A 609 24.57 41.36 2.12
N ASN A 610 25.83 41.05 2.46
CA ASN A 610 26.77 41.97 3.09
C ASN A 610 27.61 42.79 2.08
N GLY A 611 27.47 42.54 0.77
CA GLY A 611 28.21 43.22 -0.29
C GLY A 611 29.63 42.67 -0.53
N ASP A 612 29.88 41.40 -0.18
CA ASP A 612 31.18 40.76 -0.42
C ASP A 612 31.46 40.57 -1.92
N ARG A 613 32.72 40.81 -2.32
CA ARG A 613 33.16 40.59 -3.70
C ARG A 613 33.34 39.10 -4.00
N ILE A 614 33.19 38.71 -5.26
CA ILE A 614 33.37 37.33 -5.71
C ILE A 614 34.72 36.71 -5.31
N GLN A 615 35.80 37.50 -5.33
CA GLN A 615 37.13 37.05 -4.93
C GLN A 615 37.21 36.70 -3.44
N ASP A 616 36.47 37.40 -2.59
CA ASP A 616 36.44 37.14 -1.15
C ASP A 616 35.59 35.91 -0.86
N LEU A 617 34.47 35.73 -1.56
CA LEU A 617 33.67 34.50 -1.54
C LEU A 617 34.51 33.29 -1.99
N MET A 618 35.30 33.41 -3.06
CA MET A 618 36.19 32.34 -3.52
C MET A 618 37.28 31.98 -2.49
N LYS A 619 37.83 32.96 -1.77
CA LYS A 619 38.79 32.69 -0.68
C LYS A 619 38.12 31.95 0.47
N ILE A 620 36.88 32.30 0.81
CA ILE A 620 36.09 31.62 1.85
C ILE A 620 35.83 30.17 1.46
N VAL A 621 35.38 29.91 0.22
CA VAL A 621 35.15 28.53 -0.25
C VAL A 621 36.41 27.67 -0.13
N LYS A 622 37.59 28.24 -0.41
CA LYS A 622 38.89 27.54 -0.31
C LYS A 622 39.39 27.36 1.12
N SER A 623 38.94 28.19 2.06
CA SER A 623 39.34 28.08 3.47
C SER A 623 38.45 27.13 4.28
N LEU A 624 37.27 26.78 3.76
CA LEU A 624 36.37 25.83 4.42
C LEU A 624 36.94 24.41 4.38
N PRO A 625 36.88 23.67 5.50
CA PRO A 625 37.35 22.28 5.54
C PRO A 625 36.47 21.42 4.63
N THR A 626 37.09 20.57 3.81
CA THR A 626 36.42 19.62 2.91
C THR A 626 35.82 18.42 3.65
N GLU A 627 36.31 18.11 4.85
CA GLU A 627 35.74 17.08 5.73
C GLU A 627 34.87 17.70 6.82
N LEU A 628 33.60 17.31 6.84
CA LEU A 628 32.73 17.55 8.00
C LEU A 628 33.15 16.55 9.10
N GLU A 629 34.08 16.94 9.96
CA GLU A 629 34.50 16.08 11.07
C GLU A 629 33.28 15.64 11.91
N PRO A 630 33.23 14.37 12.34
CA PRO A 630 32.24 13.95 13.32
C PRO A 630 32.57 14.64 14.65
N THR A 631 31.77 15.61 15.05
CA THR A 631 31.87 16.23 16.37
C THR A 631 31.51 15.21 17.45
N THR A 632 32.49 14.40 17.84
CA THR A 632 32.51 13.67 19.11
C THR A 632 33.64 14.22 19.95
N SER A 633 33.37 15.30 20.69
CA SER A 633 34.00 15.54 21.98
C SER A 633 33.07 16.38 22.87
N PRO A 634 32.81 15.94 24.11
CA PRO A 634 32.05 16.72 25.06
C PRO A 634 32.91 17.91 25.47
N ILE A 635 32.41 19.13 25.23
CA ILE A 635 32.98 20.32 25.89
C ILE A 635 32.59 20.22 27.37
N GLY A 636 33.43 19.51 28.11
CA GLY A 636 33.51 19.54 29.55
C GLY A 636 34.73 20.37 29.96
N LYS A 637 34.45 21.46 30.67
CA LYS A 637 35.30 22.11 31.66
C LYS A 637 36.70 22.60 31.21
N ALA A 638 36.79 23.91 31.04
CA ALA A 638 37.86 24.68 31.66
C ALA A 638 37.19 25.84 32.41
N GLY A 639 37.31 25.83 33.74
CA GLY A 639 37.16 27.02 34.55
C GLY A 639 38.54 27.63 34.74
N ASP A 640 38.64 28.95 34.57
CA ASP A 640 39.06 29.92 35.59
C ASP A 640 38.61 31.32 35.15
#